data_AF-A0A9W4IFY7-F1
#
_entry.id   AF-A0A9W4IFY7-F1
#
_cell.length_a   1.000
_cell.length_b   1.000
_cell.length_c   1.000
_cell.angle_alpha   90.00
_cell.angle_beta   90.00
_cell.angle_gamma   90.00
#
_symmetry.space_group_name_H-M   'P 1'
#
loop_
_entity.id
_entity.type
_entity.pdbx_description
1 polymer ?
#
loop_
_entity_poly.entity_id
_entity_poly.type
_entity_poly.pdbx_seq_one_letter_code
_entity_poly.pdbx_strand_id
1 'polypeptide(L)'
;MSGLVSDEIAEDYKSSLEDLTSNDGIQIRTLTVIAKENTEHAMAISRVLENHIRSTPPQQKLPALYVADSIAKNVGSPYTLFLGRNMYQTFMNVYTLVDSNTRRKLDEMLNTWKQPAPGSLDTRPVFPPDITRNIESALIKARTAALQHQQAHPQPEINRGRANGTPTGWSSTTHGARNQQNPYPGHSTSTPPPNQRQDIDLHHLNRDVDGLIAAAKIDFANSPFNPACQQRLKALVDLQAILQRQQLSQDQLQLVRNQVSQLAASRPPSAAPNPVASAPVVPQMSTPPAQSAQLAQPVSQPLQQLLNPGTLAELIKATASRQQPTPPPAMPLPLPQMPQIPQQSSTPQPENPLIAALRARGLLPSGPAPPSLTPSASSTPVPGTATLPYFMSNGAHPPQSLNQAANTSGVPMTTASMKIPRFGLVVSLYDSRPNRCGTCGRRFFATEKGKEMKARHLDWHFKTNQRMTESSRRAQNRSWYVDERDWIKSREAGDENGATDPQATAEGAAGDESAKQEPSKPWIRAPNDATLRNTPCPICQEKFESTWSEDVQDWIWQDATKVGPRMYHASCYAEVTKGPAPARQTRTSTPDSVLGKRKAEPPAGSPKVRSIYMSKQTSIDSSAFTKDLLIDPSVRDASDVAHQIVAVASSSSKAKAEQFIAARGINTACSAYGDYEALVADPNVDVIYVATPHSHHYQNVRLALEAGKHVLCEKAFTVNAAQTKILIDIAHKKNLFLMEAVWTRYFPLSIQIRELIQRGEIGEVLRVLADTSFGDDVEEKWGTTHRMVNPDLAGGALLDLGIYSLTWVFQTLYHTLPKEQRKPPTVSSQMTPYHLTGADESTTVLLNFPTSTPSNGPHPHQSHGVAMTNIRVSADPDEKGSSGPSIRIQGIKGEIQVYGPPFRPERYRIIPKKGAGEIREVQGSFPGKGHGMYWEADEVARCLRDGKLESEGMPWEESIVIMEVMDEVRKQGGLTYPQQIESTDYPLQL
;
A
#
# COMPACT_ATOMS: atom_id res chain seq x y z
N MET A 1 -19.20 46.85 -5.47
CA MET A 1 -19.51 45.59 -6.18
C MET A 1 -18.51 44.47 -5.89
N SER A 2 -17.28 44.73 -5.45
CA SER A 2 -16.23 43.71 -5.20
C SER A 2 -16.42 42.77 -3.99
N GLY A 3 -17.52 42.89 -3.23
CA GLY A 3 -17.78 42.01 -2.06
C GLY A 3 -18.13 40.59 -2.49
N LEU A 4 -19.25 40.44 -3.20
CA LEU A 4 -19.87 39.15 -3.55
C LEU A 4 -18.89 38.14 -4.13
N VAL A 5 -18.12 38.52 -5.16
CA VAL A 5 -17.11 37.64 -5.81
C VAL A 5 -16.04 37.18 -4.81
N SER A 6 -15.66 38.03 -3.84
CA SER A 6 -14.69 37.67 -2.81
C SER A 6 -15.27 36.81 -1.68
N ASP A 7 -16.59 36.80 -1.52
CA ASP A 7 -17.30 35.95 -0.56
C ASP A 7 -17.58 34.57 -1.20
N GLU A 8 -17.91 34.53 -2.50
CA GLU A 8 -18.03 33.31 -3.32
C GLU A 8 -16.71 32.53 -3.35
N ILE A 9 -15.60 33.17 -3.73
CA ILE A 9 -14.26 32.55 -3.73
C ILE A 9 -13.82 32.12 -2.31
N ALA A 10 -14.30 32.80 -1.27
CA ALA A 10 -14.03 32.40 0.11
C ALA A 10 -14.79 31.11 0.50
N GLU A 11 -16.03 30.95 0.07
CA GLU A 11 -16.84 29.76 0.38
C GLU A 11 -16.40 28.54 -0.45
N ASP A 12 -16.02 28.72 -1.72
CA ASP A 12 -15.40 27.67 -2.53
C ASP A 12 -14.07 27.18 -1.91
N TYR A 13 -13.24 28.13 -1.45
CA TYR A 13 -12.00 27.81 -0.74
C TYR A 13 -12.26 27.17 0.64
N LYS A 14 -13.38 27.52 1.30
CA LYS A 14 -13.82 26.91 2.56
C LYS A 14 -14.25 25.46 2.35
N SER A 15 -15.08 25.18 1.34
CA SER A 15 -15.47 23.81 0.97
C SER A 15 -14.22 22.96 0.66
N SER A 16 -13.29 23.51 -0.12
CA SER A 16 -12.02 22.85 -0.46
C SER A 16 -11.11 22.60 0.76
N LEU A 17 -11.28 23.34 1.85
CA LEU A 17 -10.58 23.14 3.12
C LEU A 17 -11.30 22.14 4.05
N GLU A 18 -12.63 22.06 3.98
CA GLU A 18 -13.43 21.14 4.80
C GLU A 18 -13.19 19.67 4.40
N ASP A 19 -12.77 19.41 3.16
CA ASP A 19 -12.29 18.10 2.69
C ASP A 19 -10.94 17.68 3.31
N LEU A 20 -10.11 18.62 3.81
CA LEU A 20 -8.76 18.36 4.31
C LEU A 20 -8.75 17.78 5.74
N THR A 21 -9.26 16.57 5.87
CA THR A 21 -9.36 15.82 7.14
C THR A 21 -8.03 15.20 7.59
N SER A 22 -7.06 15.01 6.70
CA SER A 22 -5.78 14.35 6.98
C SER A 22 -4.61 14.98 6.21
N ASN A 23 -3.38 14.45 6.38
CA ASN A 23 -2.15 15.03 5.83
C ASN A 23 -1.93 14.70 4.34
N ASP A 24 -2.88 15.09 3.48
CA ASP A 24 -2.82 14.88 2.03
C ASP A 24 -1.98 15.97 1.34
N GLY A 25 -0.79 15.60 0.87
CA GLY A 25 0.13 16.49 0.16
C GLY A 25 -0.34 16.91 -1.24
N ILE A 26 -1.29 16.20 -1.85
CA ILE A 26 -1.94 16.60 -3.10
C ILE A 26 -2.98 17.68 -2.80
N GLN A 27 -3.86 17.47 -1.81
CA GLN A 27 -4.85 18.49 -1.40
C GLN A 27 -4.18 19.79 -0.92
N ILE A 28 -3.15 19.69 -0.07
CA ILE A 28 -2.36 20.86 0.38
C ILE A 28 -1.76 21.61 -0.82
N ARG A 29 -1.27 20.88 -1.84
CA ARG A 29 -0.76 21.49 -3.07
C ARG A 29 -1.86 22.14 -3.91
N THR A 30 -3.04 21.51 -4.06
CA THR A 30 -4.19 22.05 -4.76
C THR A 30 -4.68 23.34 -4.10
N LEU A 31 -4.87 23.35 -2.78
CA LEU A 31 -5.20 24.55 -1.99
C LEU A 31 -4.16 25.66 -2.15
N THR A 32 -2.87 25.30 -2.20
CA THR A 32 -1.78 26.25 -2.48
C THR A 32 -1.86 26.84 -3.89
N VAL A 33 -2.27 26.06 -4.90
CA VAL A 33 -2.49 26.55 -6.27
C VAL A 33 -3.71 27.46 -6.34
N ILE A 34 -4.84 27.09 -5.73
CA ILE A 34 -6.06 27.94 -5.69
C ILE A 34 -5.74 29.26 -5.00
N ALA A 35 -5.01 29.26 -3.88
CA ALA A 35 -4.55 30.48 -3.22
C ALA A 35 -3.58 31.31 -4.09
N LYS A 36 -2.70 30.66 -4.86
CA LYS A 36 -1.81 31.36 -5.80
C LYS A 36 -2.59 32.06 -6.92
N GLU A 37 -3.57 31.38 -7.49
CA GLU A 37 -4.40 31.90 -8.59
C GLU A 37 -5.34 33.02 -8.11
N ASN A 38 -5.88 32.91 -6.89
CA ASN A 38 -6.79 33.89 -6.28
C ASN A 38 -6.07 34.88 -5.35
N THR A 39 -4.84 35.29 -5.69
CA THR A 39 -3.98 36.16 -4.84
C THR A 39 -4.63 37.52 -4.51
N GLU A 40 -5.52 38.05 -5.36
CA GLU A 40 -6.26 39.29 -5.08
C GLU A 40 -7.31 39.13 -3.96
N HIS A 41 -7.81 37.90 -3.74
CA HIS A 41 -8.73 37.52 -2.67
C HIS A 41 -8.03 37.00 -1.40
N ALA A 42 -6.70 37.15 -1.32
CA ALA A 42 -5.88 36.61 -0.23
C ALA A 42 -6.36 36.96 1.18
N MET A 43 -6.92 38.15 1.40
CA MET A 43 -7.44 38.56 2.72
C MET A 43 -8.67 37.74 3.16
N ALA A 44 -9.51 37.31 2.22
CA ALA A 44 -10.66 36.44 2.50
C ALA A 44 -10.20 34.99 2.71
N ILE A 45 -9.36 34.48 1.80
CA ILE A 45 -8.76 33.14 1.87
C ILE A 45 -7.97 32.93 3.19
N SER A 46 -7.19 33.92 3.64
CA SER A 46 -6.51 33.86 4.94
C SER A 46 -7.48 33.80 6.12
N ARG A 47 -8.60 34.51 6.09
CA ARG A 47 -9.62 34.45 7.16
C ARG A 47 -10.29 33.09 7.22
N VAL A 48 -10.64 32.51 6.07
CA VAL A 48 -11.22 31.16 5.97
C VAL A 48 -10.25 30.13 6.56
N LEU A 49 -8.97 30.18 6.16
CA LEU A 49 -7.94 29.27 6.66
C LEU A 49 -7.71 29.43 8.18
N GLU A 50 -7.61 30.65 8.70
CA GLU A 50 -7.48 30.89 10.14
C GLU A 50 -8.71 30.46 10.95
N ASN A 51 -9.91 30.60 10.39
CA ASN A 51 -11.14 30.14 11.02
C ASN A 51 -11.21 28.60 11.03
N HIS A 52 -10.87 27.94 9.92
CA HIS A 52 -10.79 26.48 9.84
C HIS A 52 -9.77 25.93 10.86
N ILE A 53 -8.53 26.46 10.89
CA ILE A 53 -7.50 26.05 11.88
C ILE A 53 -8.00 26.23 13.33
N ARG A 54 -8.93 27.17 13.57
CA ARG A 54 -9.56 27.39 14.88
C ARG A 54 -10.64 26.36 15.21
N SER A 55 -11.60 26.11 14.30
CA SER A 55 -12.76 25.22 14.53
C SER A 55 -12.42 23.73 14.47
N THR A 56 -11.51 23.33 13.58
CA THR A 56 -11.21 21.92 13.25
C THR A 56 -10.61 21.14 14.44
N PRO A 57 -10.98 19.86 14.69
CA PRO A 57 -10.49 19.07 15.83
C PRO A 57 -8.96 18.98 15.96
N PRO A 58 -8.39 18.81 17.19
CA PRO A 58 -6.94 18.86 17.43
C PRO A 58 -6.08 18.01 16.49
N GLN A 59 -6.52 16.78 16.20
CA GLN A 59 -5.87 15.83 15.30
C GLN A 59 -5.68 16.41 13.88
N GLN A 60 -6.67 17.17 13.41
CA GLN A 60 -6.77 17.71 12.06
C GLN A 60 -6.20 19.13 11.93
N LYS A 61 -5.77 19.76 13.04
CA LYS A 61 -5.15 21.10 13.02
C LYS A 61 -3.78 21.15 12.35
N LEU A 62 -3.05 20.03 12.27
CA LEU A 62 -1.73 19.96 11.64
C LEU A 62 -1.82 20.06 10.08
N PRO A 63 -2.64 19.27 9.37
CA PRO A 63 -2.88 19.47 7.93
C PRO A 63 -3.23 20.91 7.54
N ALA A 64 -4.16 21.53 8.27
CA ALA A 64 -4.55 22.92 8.01
C ALA A 64 -3.40 23.92 8.24
N LEU A 65 -2.49 23.67 9.20
CA LEU A 65 -1.26 24.45 9.34
C LEU A 65 -0.25 24.18 8.21
N TYR A 66 -0.20 22.98 7.61
CA TYR A 66 0.62 22.75 6.41
C TYR A 66 0.10 23.48 5.17
N VAL A 67 -1.21 23.76 5.07
CA VAL A 67 -1.74 24.68 4.03
C VAL A 67 -1.21 26.09 4.26
N ALA A 68 -1.26 26.60 5.50
CA ALA A 68 -0.72 27.92 5.84
C ALA A 68 0.80 28.01 5.59
N ASP A 69 1.55 26.96 5.93
CA ASP A 69 2.99 26.83 5.68
C ASP A 69 3.32 26.81 4.17
N SER A 70 2.59 26.01 3.40
CA SER A 70 2.78 25.88 1.96
C SER A 70 2.45 27.18 1.21
N ILE A 71 1.37 27.87 1.59
CA ILE A 71 1.03 29.18 1.00
C ILE A 71 2.09 30.24 1.37
N ALA A 72 2.53 30.28 2.63
CA ALA A 72 3.57 31.22 3.06
C ALA A 72 4.91 31.01 2.33
N LYS A 73 5.28 29.75 2.04
CA LYS A 73 6.51 29.39 1.31
C LYS A 73 6.41 29.55 -0.20
N ASN A 74 5.30 29.12 -0.82
CA ASN A 74 5.18 28.96 -2.28
C ASN A 74 4.41 30.09 -2.98
N VAL A 75 3.68 30.92 -2.23
CA VAL A 75 2.95 32.10 -2.74
C VAL A 75 3.50 33.40 -2.11
N GLY A 76 3.74 33.41 -0.80
CA GLY A 76 4.41 34.51 -0.12
C GLY A 76 3.50 35.73 0.14
N SER A 77 3.90 36.90 -0.34
CA SER A 77 3.12 38.14 -0.17
C SER A 77 1.94 38.18 -1.14
N PRO A 78 0.71 38.58 -0.73
CA PRO A 78 0.37 39.22 0.54
C PRO A 78 -0.07 38.25 1.65
N TYR A 79 -0.16 36.94 1.40
CA TYR A 79 -0.58 35.95 2.41
C TYR A 79 0.27 35.98 3.69
N THR A 80 1.59 36.16 3.57
CA THR A 80 2.50 36.32 4.73
C THR A 80 2.19 37.56 5.57
N LEU A 81 1.59 38.61 5.00
CA LEU A 81 1.15 39.81 5.73
C LEU A 81 -0.21 39.61 6.42
N PHE A 82 -1.11 38.80 5.86
CA PHE A 82 -2.40 38.51 6.47
C PHE A 82 -2.27 37.45 7.56
N LEU A 83 -1.80 36.24 7.21
CA LEU A 83 -1.58 35.13 8.15
C LEU A 83 -0.61 35.53 9.28
N GLY A 84 0.42 36.33 8.95
CA GLY A 84 1.43 36.79 9.91
C GLY A 84 0.87 37.60 11.08
N ARG A 85 -0.27 38.29 10.92
CA ARG A 85 -0.90 39.10 11.99
C ARG A 85 -1.38 38.24 13.16
N ASN A 86 -1.99 37.10 12.85
CA ASN A 86 -2.59 36.21 13.86
C ASN A 86 -1.74 34.97 14.14
N MET A 87 -0.65 34.73 13.38
CA MET A 87 0.14 33.50 13.43
C MET A 87 0.60 33.11 14.84
N TYR A 88 0.97 34.08 15.70
CA TYR A 88 1.31 33.79 17.11
C TYR A 88 0.14 33.12 17.85
N GLN A 89 -1.07 33.69 17.75
CA GLN A 89 -2.25 33.15 18.41
C GLN A 89 -2.68 31.83 17.79
N THR A 90 -2.72 31.75 16.45
CA THR A 90 -3.06 30.53 15.72
C THR A 90 -2.13 29.38 16.09
N PHE A 91 -0.80 29.56 15.98
CA PHE A 91 0.19 28.55 16.31
C PHE A 91 0.13 28.11 17.77
N MET A 92 0.08 29.06 18.73
CA MET A 92 0.04 28.71 20.16
C MET A 92 -1.27 28.03 20.58
N ASN A 93 -2.39 28.37 19.95
CA ASN A 93 -3.66 27.66 20.15
C ASN A 93 -3.60 26.22 19.63
N VAL A 94 -2.96 25.96 18.48
CA VAL A 94 -2.75 24.57 18.03
C VAL A 94 -1.77 23.84 18.96
N TYR A 95 -0.61 24.45 19.23
CA TYR A 95 0.48 23.82 20.01
C TYR A 95 0.01 23.39 21.42
N THR A 96 -0.87 24.15 22.07
CA THR A 96 -1.44 23.76 23.37
C THR A 96 -2.42 22.58 23.28
N LEU A 97 -3.23 22.49 22.22
CA LEU A 97 -4.27 21.46 22.06
C LEU A 97 -3.77 20.11 21.51
N VAL A 98 -2.63 20.08 20.81
CA VAL A 98 -2.10 18.86 20.15
C VAL A 98 -1.10 18.07 21.01
N ASP A 99 -0.84 16.82 20.62
CA ASP A 99 0.03 15.88 21.33
C ASP A 99 1.54 16.17 21.18
N SER A 100 2.39 15.40 21.88
CA SER A 100 3.85 15.58 21.88
C SER A 100 4.54 15.29 20.54
N ASN A 101 4.05 14.36 19.72
CA ASN A 101 4.60 14.12 18.39
C ASN A 101 4.19 15.22 17.41
N THR A 102 2.95 15.71 17.49
CA THR A 102 2.51 16.86 16.67
C THR A 102 3.25 18.14 17.07
N ARG A 103 3.46 18.41 18.36
CA ARG A 103 4.29 19.54 18.83
C ARG A 103 5.71 19.52 18.25
N ARG A 104 6.33 18.34 18.08
CA ARG A 104 7.64 18.22 17.42
C ARG A 104 7.61 18.65 15.95
N LYS A 105 6.56 18.26 15.20
CA LYS A 105 6.35 18.72 13.81
C LYS A 105 6.11 20.24 13.73
N LEU A 106 5.46 20.83 14.73
CA LEU A 106 5.29 22.28 14.84
C LEU A 106 6.60 23.02 15.15
N ASP A 107 7.48 22.46 15.98
CA ASP A 107 8.85 22.97 16.17
C ASP A 107 9.65 22.94 14.87
N GLU A 108 9.57 21.83 14.11
CA GLU A 108 10.21 21.67 12.80
C GLU A 108 9.70 22.74 11.81
N MET A 109 8.38 22.92 11.72
CA MET A 109 7.73 23.96 10.91
C MET A 109 8.21 25.38 11.28
N LEU A 110 8.18 25.74 12.57
CA LEU A 110 8.61 27.05 13.06
C LEU A 110 10.09 27.35 12.73
N ASN A 111 10.95 26.32 12.74
CA ASN A 111 12.34 26.48 12.32
C ASN A 111 12.48 26.76 10.82
N THR A 112 11.61 26.20 9.97
CA THR A 112 11.61 26.54 8.53
C THR A 112 11.10 27.95 8.24
N TRP A 113 10.20 28.50 9.07
CA TRP A 113 9.70 29.89 8.91
C TRP A 113 10.76 30.96 9.15
N LYS A 114 11.82 30.63 9.88
CA LYS A 114 12.98 31.49 10.17
C LYS A 114 14.03 31.49 9.07
N GLN A 115 13.85 30.70 8.01
CA GLN A 115 14.76 30.60 6.86
C GLN A 115 14.10 31.20 5.61
N PRO A 116 14.88 31.54 4.56
CA PRO A 116 14.33 31.91 3.26
C PRO A 116 13.52 30.75 2.64
N ALA A 117 12.51 31.10 1.83
CA ALA A 117 11.69 30.10 1.15
C ALA A 117 12.53 29.26 0.16
N PRO A 118 12.44 27.91 0.17
CA PRO A 118 13.25 27.05 -0.69
C PRO A 118 13.07 27.37 -2.18
N GLY A 119 14.18 27.73 -2.86
CA GLY A 119 14.17 28.08 -4.28
C GLY A 119 13.77 29.53 -4.59
N SER A 120 13.49 30.36 -3.57
CA SER A 120 13.25 31.81 -3.76
C SER A 120 14.55 32.57 -4.03
N LEU A 121 14.44 33.67 -4.79
CA LEU A 121 15.50 34.67 -4.94
C LEU A 121 15.51 35.70 -3.79
N ASP A 122 14.45 35.72 -2.97
CA ASP A 122 14.37 36.58 -1.78
C ASP A 122 15.08 35.93 -0.60
N THR A 123 16.09 36.62 -0.05
CA THR A 123 16.89 36.14 1.10
C THR A 123 16.25 36.44 2.46
N ARG A 124 15.03 36.99 2.49
CA ARG A 124 14.28 37.25 3.74
C ARG A 124 13.59 35.97 4.24
N PRO A 125 13.42 35.80 5.57
CA PRO A 125 12.69 34.66 6.12
C PRO A 125 11.20 34.68 5.74
N VAL A 126 10.58 33.49 5.66
CA VAL A 126 9.16 33.31 5.30
C VAL A 126 8.23 34.20 6.14
N PHE A 127 8.50 34.34 7.43
CA PHE A 127 7.87 35.33 8.30
C PHE A 127 8.90 36.27 8.94
N PRO A 128 8.59 37.58 9.08
CA PRO A 128 9.41 38.53 9.83
C PRO A 128 9.79 38.02 11.24
N PRO A 129 11.03 38.28 11.72
CA PRO A 129 11.49 37.80 13.02
C PRO A 129 10.60 38.16 14.22
N ASP A 130 9.90 39.29 14.16
CA ASP A 130 9.01 39.74 15.25
C ASP A 130 7.78 38.80 15.44
N ILE A 131 7.38 38.08 14.40
CA ILE A 131 6.30 37.08 14.50
C ILE A 131 6.86 35.78 15.10
N THR A 132 7.95 35.25 14.57
CA THR A 132 8.52 33.97 15.03
C THR A 132 9.11 34.06 16.44
N ARG A 133 9.80 35.16 16.78
CA ARG A 133 10.46 35.37 18.09
C ARG A 133 9.48 35.40 19.25
N ASN A 134 8.25 35.88 19.03
CA ASN A 134 7.18 35.84 20.03
C ASN A 134 6.74 34.40 20.32
N ILE A 135 6.59 33.57 19.28
CA ILE A 135 6.29 32.14 19.42
C ILE A 135 7.42 31.44 20.18
N GLU A 136 8.68 31.63 19.76
CA GLU A 136 9.85 31.03 20.43
C GLU A 136 9.94 31.43 21.91
N SER A 137 9.71 32.70 22.22
CA SER A 137 9.73 33.21 23.60
C SER A 137 8.66 32.58 24.48
N ALA A 138 7.48 32.27 23.92
CA ALA A 138 6.42 31.55 24.63
C ALA A 138 6.77 30.06 24.83
N LEU A 139 7.30 29.39 23.80
CA LEU A 139 7.73 27.99 23.87
C LEU A 139 8.88 27.78 24.86
N ILE A 140 9.86 28.67 24.88
CA ILE A 140 10.97 28.63 25.85
C ILE A 140 10.45 28.81 27.28
N LYS A 141 9.57 29.80 27.52
CA LYS A 141 8.94 29.99 28.84
C LYS A 141 8.14 28.76 29.29
N ALA A 142 7.36 28.16 28.40
CA ALA A 142 6.60 26.94 28.70
C ALA A 142 7.49 25.75 29.07
N ARG A 143 8.60 25.53 28.33
CA ARG A 143 9.58 24.48 28.63
C ARG A 143 10.30 24.73 29.96
N THR A 144 10.71 25.97 30.24
CA THR A 144 11.35 26.34 31.51
C THR A 144 10.41 26.16 32.70
N ALA A 145 9.13 26.56 32.58
CA ALA A 145 8.14 26.36 33.64
C ALA A 145 7.86 24.86 33.91
N ALA A 146 7.80 24.03 32.87
CA ALA A 146 7.66 22.58 33.03
C ALA A 146 8.87 21.94 33.74
N LEU A 147 10.09 22.35 33.40
CA LEU A 147 11.32 21.90 34.07
C LEU A 147 11.37 22.36 35.54
N GLN A 148 10.96 23.60 35.83
CA GLN A 148 10.87 24.12 37.20
C GLN A 148 9.83 23.34 38.03
N HIS A 149 8.67 22.99 37.45
CA HIS A 149 7.70 22.12 38.12
C HIS A 149 8.23 20.71 38.39
N GLN A 150 9.10 20.15 37.54
CA GLN A 150 9.77 18.87 37.80
C GLN A 150 10.86 18.95 38.88
N GLN A 151 11.47 20.13 39.10
CA GLN A 151 12.47 20.36 40.13
C GLN A 151 11.87 20.73 41.50
N ALA A 152 10.56 21.00 41.58
CA ALA A 152 9.88 21.52 42.76
C ALA A 152 9.23 20.44 43.66
N HIS A 153 9.90 19.30 43.87
CA HIS A 153 9.56 18.33 44.94
C HIS A 153 10.83 17.92 45.72
N PRO A 154 10.80 17.84 47.08
CA PRO A 154 12.03 17.86 47.87
C PRO A 154 12.59 16.47 48.18
N GLN A 155 13.91 16.34 48.18
CA GLN A 155 14.60 15.25 48.90
C GLN A 155 14.90 15.66 50.36
N PRO A 156 14.81 14.73 51.32
CA PRO A 156 15.37 14.92 52.66
C PRO A 156 16.88 14.66 52.68
N GLU A 157 17.63 15.41 53.51
CA GLU A 157 19.05 15.17 53.77
C GLU A 157 19.30 13.91 54.63
N ILE A 158 20.53 13.37 54.58
CA ILE A 158 21.32 13.02 55.79
C ILE A 158 22.84 13.03 55.45
N ASN A 159 23.42 14.21 55.68
CA ASN A 159 24.75 14.51 56.24
C ASN A 159 25.75 13.36 56.59
N ARG A 160 26.98 13.43 56.03
CA ARG A 160 28.31 13.39 56.74
C ARG A 160 29.48 13.46 55.74
N GLY A 161 30.60 14.16 56.04
CA GLY A 161 31.79 14.06 55.15
C GLY A 161 33.08 14.86 55.43
N ARG A 162 33.03 16.11 55.91
CA ARG A 162 34.15 16.92 56.49
C ARG A 162 35.51 17.02 55.73
N ALA A 163 35.85 18.20 55.22
CA ALA A 163 37.24 18.69 55.14
C ALA A 163 37.33 20.24 55.22
N ASN A 164 38.34 20.73 55.92
CA ASN A 164 38.53 22.09 56.47
C ASN A 164 38.66 23.26 55.46
N GLY A 165 38.38 24.52 55.89
CA GLY A 165 38.72 25.73 55.11
C GLY A 165 38.11 27.08 55.57
N THR A 166 38.57 27.65 56.70
CA THR A 166 38.25 29.01 57.22
C THR A 166 39.12 30.11 56.55
N PRO A 167 38.93 31.45 56.74
CA PRO A 167 37.93 32.19 57.56
C PRO A 167 37.25 33.49 56.98
N THR A 168 36.07 33.80 57.52
CA THR A 168 35.46 35.12 57.90
C THR A 168 35.61 36.42 57.06
N GLY A 169 34.47 37.12 56.87
CA GLY A 169 34.18 38.30 57.72
C GLY A 169 33.47 39.54 57.11
N TRP A 170 32.25 39.87 57.60
CA TRP A 170 31.90 41.10 58.37
C TRP A 170 30.36 41.20 58.62
N SER A 171 29.89 42.25 59.30
CA SER A 171 28.53 42.47 59.90
C SER A 171 27.39 42.79 58.88
N SER A 172 26.09 42.91 59.21
CA SER A 172 25.46 43.34 60.48
C SER A 172 23.99 42.93 60.75
N THR A 173 23.53 43.27 61.95
CA THR A 173 22.37 42.86 62.78
C THR A 173 20.95 43.40 62.47
N THR A 174 19.93 42.65 62.94
CA THR A 174 18.57 43.05 63.45
C THR A 174 17.56 43.72 62.48
N HIS A 175 16.22 43.62 62.66
CA HIS A 175 15.34 43.05 63.70
C HIS A 175 14.38 41.99 63.08
N GLY A 176 13.56 41.18 63.79
CA GLY A 176 13.46 40.91 65.23
C GLY A 176 12.06 40.38 65.68
N ALA A 177 11.96 39.06 65.93
CA ALA A 177 11.09 38.37 66.90
C ALA A 177 9.52 38.48 66.78
N ARG A 178 8.67 37.60 67.37
CA ARG A 178 8.91 36.54 68.38
C ARG A 178 7.81 35.43 68.40
N ASN A 179 8.24 34.16 68.55
CA ASN A 179 7.57 32.96 69.14
C ASN A 179 6.18 32.48 68.64
N GLN A 180 5.91 31.17 68.40
CA GLN A 180 6.00 29.94 69.26
C GLN A 180 4.90 29.91 70.36
N GLN A 181 4.33 28.78 70.79
CA GLN A 181 4.93 27.46 71.09
C GLN A 181 4.03 26.22 70.85
N ASN A 182 4.66 25.04 70.87
CA ASN A 182 4.10 23.67 70.94
C ASN A 182 4.02 23.21 72.44
N PRO A 183 3.27 22.16 72.87
CA PRO A 183 3.80 20.78 72.83
C PRO A 183 2.79 19.59 72.87
N TYR A 184 3.36 18.36 72.86
CA TYR A 184 2.80 17.00 73.11
C TYR A 184 2.48 16.70 74.61
N PRO A 185 2.13 15.44 75.04
CA PRO A 185 1.14 14.43 74.59
C PRO A 185 0.28 13.82 75.75
N GLY A 186 -0.62 12.85 75.49
CA GLY A 186 -1.28 12.06 76.56
C GLY A 186 -2.17 10.86 76.13
N HIS A 187 -2.41 9.92 77.06
CA HIS A 187 -3.21 8.68 76.97
C HIS A 187 -4.74 8.95 76.72
N SER A 188 -5.66 8.00 76.43
CA SER A 188 -5.94 6.71 77.10
C SER A 188 -7.02 5.84 76.40
N THR A 189 -7.09 4.54 76.80
CA THR A 189 -8.31 3.68 76.93
C THR A 189 -9.21 3.34 75.73
N SER A 190 -9.88 2.17 75.84
CA SER A 190 -10.82 1.61 74.85
C SER A 190 -12.19 1.25 75.46
N THR A 191 -13.28 1.78 74.92
CA THR A 191 -14.64 1.19 74.97
C THR A 191 -15.51 1.77 73.83
N PRO A 192 -16.53 1.05 73.33
CA PRO A 192 -17.15 1.36 72.03
C PRO A 192 -18.48 2.16 72.11
N PRO A 193 -18.71 3.11 71.17
CA PRO A 193 -20.03 3.61 70.77
C PRO A 193 -20.63 2.77 69.61
N PRO A 194 -21.92 2.95 69.24
CA PRO A 194 -22.68 1.92 68.52
C PRO A 194 -22.47 1.90 66.99
N ASN A 195 -23.01 0.82 66.40
CA ASN A 195 -22.90 0.40 65.00
C ASN A 195 -23.48 1.42 63.99
N GLN A 196 -22.71 2.46 63.64
CA GLN A 196 -22.97 3.28 62.47
C GLN A 196 -22.66 2.45 61.20
N ARG A 197 -23.64 2.34 60.30
CA ARG A 197 -23.37 1.92 58.92
C ARG A 197 -22.43 2.95 58.30
N GLN A 198 -21.19 2.57 58.02
CA GLN A 198 -20.25 3.44 57.31
C GLN A 198 -20.67 3.50 55.84
N ASP A 199 -21.23 4.63 55.42
CA ASP A 199 -21.43 4.91 54.00
C ASP A 199 -20.08 4.84 53.28
N ILE A 200 -20.03 4.03 52.22
CA ILE A 200 -18.78 3.71 51.55
C ILE A 200 -18.41 4.86 50.64
N ASP A 201 -17.37 5.61 51.03
CA ASP A 201 -16.83 6.70 50.24
C ASP A 201 -16.31 6.21 48.88
N LEU A 202 -17.17 6.37 47.87
CA LEU A 202 -16.93 6.10 46.45
C LEU A 202 -15.81 6.98 45.87
N HIS A 203 -15.59 8.18 46.43
CA HIS A 203 -14.51 9.06 45.99
C HIS A 203 -13.15 8.57 46.48
N HIS A 204 -13.10 7.94 47.66
CA HIS A 204 -11.91 7.22 48.12
C HIS A 204 -11.65 5.97 47.26
N LEU A 205 -12.68 5.14 47.01
CA LEU A 205 -12.53 3.91 46.24
C LEU A 205 -12.07 4.15 44.79
N ASN A 206 -12.62 5.17 44.12
CA ASN A 206 -12.17 5.57 42.78
C ASN A 206 -10.70 6.00 42.79
N ARG A 207 -10.27 6.81 43.79
CA ARG A 207 -8.87 7.24 43.93
C ARG A 207 -7.91 6.06 44.15
N ASP A 208 -8.32 5.05 44.92
CA ASP A 208 -7.52 3.86 45.16
C ASP A 208 -7.37 3.02 43.87
N VAL A 209 -8.43 2.93 43.06
CA VAL A 209 -8.41 2.30 41.73
C VAL A 209 -7.54 3.09 40.74
N ASP A 210 -7.62 4.43 40.71
CA ASP A 210 -6.75 5.29 39.88
C ASP A 210 -5.27 5.07 40.20
N GLY A 211 -4.91 4.94 41.48
CA GLY A 211 -3.55 4.60 41.91
C GLY A 211 -3.07 3.24 41.39
N LEU A 212 -3.94 2.23 41.38
CA LEU A 212 -3.64 0.91 40.81
C LEU A 212 -3.54 0.94 39.27
N ILE A 213 -4.37 1.74 38.59
CA ILE A 213 -4.26 1.97 37.13
C ILE A 213 -2.93 2.65 36.78
N ALA A 214 -2.53 3.67 37.54
CA ALA A 214 -1.24 4.35 37.34
C ALA A 214 -0.05 3.39 37.50
N ALA A 215 -0.07 2.54 38.53
CA ALA A 215 0.94 1.49 38.71
C ALA A 215 0.93 0.46 37.56
N ALA A 216 -0.25 -0.04 37.17
CA ALA A 216 -0.37 -1.01 36.07
C ALA A 216 0.06 -0.45 34.71
N LYS A 217 -0.10 0.86 34.46
CA LYS A 217 0.44 1.55 33.27
C LYS A 217 1.97 1.58 33.27
N ILE A 218 2.61 1.74 34.43
CA ILE A 218 4.07 1.69 34.56
C ILE A 218 4.59 0.26 34.36
N ASP A 219 3.95 -0.74 34.97
CA ASP A 219 4.31 -2.16 34.77
C ASP A 219 4.15 -2.58 33.30
N PHE A 220 3.08 -2.15 32.64
CA PHE A 220 2.89 -2.36 31.19
C PHE A 220 3.95 -1.64 30.35
N ALA A 221 4.28 -0.38 30.65
CA ALA A 221 5.33 0.35 29.92
C ALA A 221 6.72 -0.31 30.05
N ASN A 222 7.01 -0.92 31.20
CA ASN A 222 8.27 -1.65 31.46
C ASN A 222 8.27 -3.08 30.88
N SER A 223 7.13 -3.64 30.48
CA SER A 223 7.01 -5.01 29.94
C SER A 223 5.77 -5.15 29.02
N PRO A 224 5.73 -4.43 27.87
CA PRO A 224 4.51 -4.29 27.07
C PRO A 224 4.04 -5.59 26.41
N PHE A 225 4.94 -6.55 26.24
CA PHE A 225 4.63 -7.88 25.68
C PHE A 225 4.24 -8.93 26.72
N ASN A 226 4.13 -8.57 28.02
CA ASN A 226 3.69 -9.49 29.06
C ASN A 226 2.15 -9.52 29.15
N PRO A 227 1.47 -10.65 28.83
CA PRO A 227 0.01 -10.73 28.83
C PRO A 227 -0.62 -10.43 30.20
N ALA A 228 0.07 -10.77 31.30
CA ALA A 228 -0.44 -10.51 32.65
C ALA A 228 -0.48 -9.00 32.97
N CYS A 229 0.50 -8.23 32.48
CA CYS A 229 0.50 -6.77 32.63
C CYS A 229 -0.62 -6.12 31.81
N GLN A 230 -0.82 -6.57 30.56
CA GLN A 230 -1.92 -6.12 29.69
C GLN A 230 -3.29 -6.41 30.32
N GLN A 231 -3.53 -7.65 30.75
CA GLN A 231 -4.81 -8.07 31.34
C GLN A 231 -5.09 -7.36 32.68
N ARG A 232 -4.08 -7.18 33.54
CA ARG A 232 -4.22 -6.44 34.80
C ARG A 232 -4.59 -4.98 34.55
N LEU A 233 -3.93 -4.32 33.60
CA LEU A 233 -4.23 -2.93 33.25
C LEU A 233 -5.65 -2.79 32.69
N LYS A 234 -6.06 -3.64 31.74
CA LYS A 234 -7.41 -3.61 31.19
C LYS A 234 -8.48 -3.84 32.26
N ALA A 235 -8.33 -4.86 33.11
CA ALA A 235 -9.30 -5.17 34.16
C ALA A 235 -9.52 -4.01 35.16
N LEU A 236 -8.46 -3.26 35.50
CA LEU A 236 -8.56 -2.09 36.38
C LEU A 236 -9.26 -0.90 35.70
N VAL A 237 -9.00 -0.67 34.41
CA VAL A 237 -9.68 0.38 33.62
C VAL A 237 -11.16 0.04 33.39
N ASP A 238 -11.48 -1.22 33.12
CA ASP A 238 -12.86 -1.69 33.00
C ASP A 238 -13.62 -1.55 34.34
N LEU A 239 -12.97 -1.85 35.48
CA LEU A 239 -13.52 -1.64 36.82
C LEU A 239 -13.80 -0.16 37.09
N GLN A 240 -12.89 0.75 36.72
CA GLN A 240 -13.12 2.20 36.83
C GLN A 240 -14.32 2.64 35.97
N ALA A 241 -14.44 2.13 34.74
CA ALA A 241 -15.58 2.45 33.87
C ALA A 241 -16.93 1.95 34.44
N ILE A 242 -16.95 0.84 35.19
CA ILE A 242 -18.14 0.35 35.90
C ILE A 242 -18.47 1.25 37.10
N LEU A 243 -17.48 1.57 37.95
CA LEU A 243 -17.63 2.45 39.12
C LEU A 243 -18.08 3.87 38.75
N GLN A 244 -17.77 4.34 37.54
CA GLN A 244 -18.22 5.64 37.01
C GLN A 244 -19.61 5.61 36.35
N ARG A 245 -20.19 4.44 36.04
CA ARG A 245 -21.42 4.31 35.23
C ARG A 245 -22.62 3.68 35.94
N GLN A 246 -22.48 3.15 37.16
CA GLN A 246 -23.56 2.45 37.87
C GLN A 246 -23.72 2.88 39.33
N GLN A 247 -24.98 2.94 39.78
CA GLN A 247 -25.32 3.00 41.21
C GLN A 247 -25.30 1.57 41.79
N LEU A 248 -24.10 1.09 42.14
CA LEU A 248 -23.91 -0.18 42.84
C LEU A 248 -24.49 -0.11 44.27
N SER A 249 -25.00 -1.24 44.77
CA SER A 249 -25.47 -1.33 46.16
C SER A 249 -24.30 -1.33 47.16
N GLN A 250 -24.56 -0.92 48.40
CA GLN A 250 -23.56 -0.87 49.48
C GLN A 250 -22.81 -2.20 49.66
N ASP A 251 -23.53 -3.33 49.64
CA ASP A 251 -22.92 -4.66 49.81
C ASP A 251 -21.95 -5.01 48.67
N GLN A 252 -22.22 -4.56 47.44
CA GLN A 252 -21.31 -4.75 46.31
C GLN A 252 -20.13 -3.77 46.34
N LEU A 253 -20.35 -2.52 46.73
CA LEU A 253 -19.26 -1.55 46.95
C LEU A 253 -18.27 -2.04 48.03
N GLN A 254 -18.77 -2.70 49.09
CA GLN A 254 -17.94 -3.28 50.14
C GLN A 254 -17.13 -4.48 49.63
N LEU A 255 -17.71 -5.31 48.77
CA LEU A 255 -17.01 -6.43 48.13
C LEU A 255 -15.85 -5.94 47.24
N VAL A 256 -16.11 -4.92 46.41
CA VAL A 256 -15.08 -4.29 45.56
C VAL A 256 -13.98 -3.64 46.41
N ARG A 257 -14.34 -2.88 47.45
CA ARG A 257 -13.39 -2.24 48.38
C ARG A 257 -12.45 -3.25 49.03
N ASN A 258 -12.97 -4.41 49.44
CA ASN A 258 -12.17 -5.48 50.04
C ASN A 258 -11.19 -6.11 49.03
N GLN A 259 -11.61 -6.35 47.78
CA GLN A 259 -10.73 -6.89 46.73
C GLN A 259 -9.64 -5.89 46.30
N VAL A 260 -9.98 -4.61 46.12
CA VAL A 260 -9.03 -3.53 45.82
C VAL A 260 -7.97 -3.41 46.93
N SER A 261 -8.39 -3.50 48.20
CA SER A 261 -7.48 -3.47 49.35
C SER A 261 -6.51 -4.66 49.38
N GLN A 262 -6.96 -5.86 49.03
CA GLN A 262 -6.10 -7.05 48.95
C GLN A 262 -5.07 -6.94 47.82
N LEU A 263 -5.45 -6.40 46.65
CA LEU A 263 -4.54 -6.17 45.53
C LEU A 263 -3.47 -5.11 45.84
N ALA A 264 -3.78 -4.11 46.68
CA ALA A 264 -2.83 -3.11 47.14
C ALA A 264 -1.81 -3.69 48.16
N ALA A 265 -2.22 -4.66 48.98
CA ALA A 265 -1.36 -5.31 49.96
C ALA A 265 -0.33 -6.29 49.34
N SER A 266 -0.57 -6.80 48.13
CA SER A 266 0.29 -7.82 47.50
C SER A 266 1.53 -7.24 46.80
N ARG A 267 2.55 -6.83 47.57
CA ARG A 267 3.85 -6.37 47.03
C ARG A 267 5.05 -6.81 47.88
N PRO A 268 6.03 -7.57 47.32
CA PRO A 268 7.31 -7.84 47.98
C PRO A 268 8.20 -6.58 48.05
N PRO A 269 9.04 -6.41 49.09
CA PRO A 269 10.02 -5.33 49.17
C PRO A 269 11.16 -5.52 48.15
N SER A 270 11.68 -4.40 47.62
CA SER A 270 12.75 -4.41 46.61
C SER A 270 14.14 -4.55 47.23
N ALA A 271 14.99 -5.40 46.63
CA ALA A 271 16.41 -5.46 46.95
C ALA A 271 17.22 -4.43 46.13
N ALA A 272 18.35 -3.98 46.68
CA ALA A 272 19.24 -2.99 46.06
C ALA A 272 20.29 -3.64 45.13
N PRO A 273 20.84 -2.90 44.14
CA PRO A 273 21.85 -3.42 43.22
C PRO A 273 23.25 -3.50 43.84
N ASN A 274 24.10 -4.40 43.34
CA ASN A 274 25.52 -4.51 43.70
C ASN A 274 26.39 -4.83 42.45
N PRO A 275 27.68 -4.45 42.40
CA PRO A 275 28.47 -4.46 41.16
C PRO A 275 29.47 -5.63 40.98
N VAL A 276 29.75 -5.91 39.71
CA VAL A 276 31.01 -6.39 39.07
C VAL A 276 31.99 -7.32 39.85
N ALA A 277 32.01 -8.59 39.40
CA ALA A 277 33.14 -9.52 39.26
C ALA A 277 34.00 -10.03 40.45
N SER A 278 34.12 -11.36 40.55
CA SER A 278 35.37 -12.13 40.84
C SER A 278 35.15 -13.64 40.67
N ALA A 279 36.23 -14.42 40.56
CA ALA A 279 36.29 -15.90 40.53
C ALA A 279 37.69 -16.35 41.04
N PRO A 280 37.99 -17.66 41.26
CA PRO A 280 37.16 -18.88 41.31
C PRO A 280 37.30 -19.64 42.68
N VAL A 281 36.79 -20.88 42.80
CA VAL A 281 37.40 -22.03 43.56
C VAL A 281 36.50 -23.30 43.44
N VAL A 282 37.12 -24.49 43.38
CA VAL A 282 36.54 -25.86 43.20
C VAL A 282 37.50 -26.85 43.90
N PRO A 283 37.09 -27.81 44.78
CA PRO A 283 36.36 -29.06 44.45
C PRO A 283 35.27 -29.41 45.53
N GLN A 284 34.69 -30.60 45.78
CA GLN A 284 34.95 -32.03 45.47
C GLN A 284 33.69 -32.81 45.02
N MET A 285 33.53 -34.10 45.38
CA MET A 285 32.62 -35.10 44.76
C MET A 285 32.05 -36.12 45.78
N SER A 286 30.89 -36.72 45.48
CA SER A 286 30.54 -38.14 45.75
C SER A 286 29.26 -38.54 44.99
N THR A 287 29.03 -39.84 44.72
CA THR A 287 28.00 -40.35 43.80
C THR A 287 27.25 -41.60 44.37
N PRO A 288 26.41 -42.39 43.63
CA PRO A 288 24.96 -42.44 43.87
C PRO A 288 24.42 -43.86 44.22
N PRO A 289 23.09 -44.07 44.30
CA PRO A 289 22.37 -44.64 43.13
C PRO A 289 20.89 -44.17 42.94
N ALA A 290 20.30 -44.52 41.78
CA ALA A 290 18.88 -44.76 41.41
C ALA A 290 17.70 -44.05 42.14
N GLN A 291 16.58 -43.66 41.50
CA GLN A 291 16.10 -43.71 40.11
C GLN A 291 14.92 -42.71 39.95
N SER A 292 14.57 -42.34 38.69
CA SER A 292 13.27 -41.76 38.24
C SER A 292 12.56 -40.70 39.12
N ALA A 293 12.51 -39.46 38.63
CA ALA A 293 11.50 -38.46 39.02
C ALA A 293 10.99 -37.71 37.78
N GLN A 294 9.67 -37.48 37.70
CA GLN A 294 9.02 -36.77 36.60
C GLN A 294 8.89 -35.26 36.87
N LEU A 295 8.57 -34.49 35.83
CA LEU A 295 8.48 -33.03 35.86
C LEU A 295 7.43 -32.53 36.87
N ALA A 296 7.86 -31.73 37.85
CA ALA A 296 6.95 -30.95 38.69
C ALA A 296 6.32 -29.81 37.88
N GLN A 297 5.00 -29.66 37.96
CA GLN A 297 4.26 -28.59 37.27
C GLN A 297 4.28 -27.29 38.10
N PRO A 298 4.44 -26.10 37.47
CA PRO A 298 4.28 -24.82 38.15
C PRO A 298 2.80 -24.50 38.43
N VAL A 299 2.52 -23.96 39.61
CA VAL A 299 1.16 -23.60 40.07
C VAL A 299 0.79 -22.19 39.64
N SER A 300 -0.18 -22.02 38.73
CA SER A 300 -0.75 -20.70 38.40
C SER A 300 -2.12 -20.76 37.69
N GLN A 301 -3.14 -21.38 38.30
CA GLN A 301 -4.54 -21.34 37.79
C GLN A 301 -5.62 -21.03 38.85
N PRO A 302 -5.74 -19.77 39.35
CA PRO A 302 -7.00 -19.31 39.95
C PRO A 302 -7.73 -18.23 39.14
N LEU A 303 -7.01 -17.42 38.34
CA LEU A 303 -7.60 -16.23 37.68
C LEU A 303 -8.40 -16.54 36.41
N GLN A 304 -8.16 -17.69 35.78
CA GLN A 304 -8.62 -17.96 34.41
C GLN A 304 -10.06 -18.51 34.31
N GLN A 305 -10.74 -18.74 35.44
CA GLN A 305 -12.11 -19.27 35.49
C GLN A 305 -13.20 -18.19 35.73
N LEU A 306 -12.81 -16.92 35.93
CA LEU A 306 -13.73 -15.81 36.20
C LEU A 306 -14.17 -15.02 34.94
N LEU A 307 -13.68 -15.38 33.75
CA LEU A 307 -13.76 -14.54 32.54
C LEU A 307 -14.32 -15.26 31.29
N ASN A 308 -15.16 -16.29 31.47
CA ASN A 308 -15.87 -16.92 30.35
C ASN A 308 -17.15 -16.14 29.99
N PRO A 309 -17.42 -15.76 28.72
CA PRO A 309 -18.50 -14.83 28.37
C PRO A 309 -19.95 -15.24 28.69
N GLY A 310 -20.23 -16.54 28.93
CA GLY A 310 -21.60 -17.04 29.03
C GLY A 310 -22.39 -16.56 30.25
N THR A 311 -21.74 -16.33 31.39
CA THR A 311 -22.42 -16.04 32.67
C THR A 311 -23.10 -14.67 32.74
N LEU A 312 -22.65 -13.70 31.94
CA LEU A 312 -23.28 -12.37 31.89
C LEU A 312 -24.58 -12.38 31.07
N ALA A 313 -24.69 -13.24 30.07
CA ALA A 313 -25.86 -13.33 29.18
C ALA A 313 -27.11 -13.91 29.88
N GLU A 314 -26.94 -14.89 30.76
CA GLU A 314 -28.05 -15.46 31.54
C GLU A 314 -28.61 -14.48 32.59
N LEU A 315 -27.72 -13.70 33.23
CA LEU A 315 -28.08 -12.68 34.22
C LEU A 315 -28.98 -11.58 33.62
N ILE A 316 -28.74 -11.20 32.36
CA ILE A 316 -29.57 -10.22 31.63
C ILE A 316 -30.92 -10.86 31.22
N LYS A 317 -30.92 -12.13 30.78
CA LYS A 317 -32.17 -12.84 30.43
C LYS A 317 -33.13 -13.01 31.62
N ALA A 318 -32.61 -13.18 32.83
CA ALA A 318 -33.42 -13.44 34.03
C ALA A 318 -34.26 -12.25 34.53
N THR A 319 -34.03 -11.02 34.02
CA THR A 319 -34.68 -9.79 34.53
C THR A 319 -35.75 -9.19 33.61
N ALA A 320 -35.83 -9.60 32.34
CA ALA A 320 -36.69 -8.96 31.33
C ALA A 320 -38.15 -9.46 31.26
N SER A 321 -38.49 -10.61 31.87
CA SER A 321 -39.79 -11.28 31.67
C SER A 321 -40.59 -11.46 32.97
N ARG A 322 -41.24 -10.38 33.46
CA ARG A 322 -42.23 -10.42 34.55
C ARG A 322 -43.42 -9.49 34.30
N GLN A 323 -44.32 -9.85 33.37
CA GLN A 323 -45.69 -9.32 33.32
C GLN A 323 -46.62 -10.15 32.41
N GLN A 324 -47.34 -11.13 32.97
CA GLN A 324 -48.70 -11.54 32.53
C GLN A 324 -49.34 -12.54 33.55
N PRO A 325 -50.69 -12.60 33.68
CA PRO A 325 -51.38 -13.48 34.65
C PRO A 325 -51.72 -14.90 34.14
N THR A 326 -52.28 -15.73 35.03
CA THR A 326 -52.48 -17.19 34.92
C THR A 326 -53.77 -17.66 34.21
N PRO A 327 -53.76 -18.85 33.56
CA PRO A 327 -54.95 -19.55 33.04
C PRO A 327 -55.41 -20.76 33.91
N PRO A 328 -56.66 -21.24 33.75
CA PRO A 328 -57.13 -22.57 34.24
C PRO A 328 -57.74 -23.43 33.07
N PRO A 329 -58.33 -24.63 33.28
CA PRO A 329 -57.60 -25.90 33.14
C PRO A 329 -58.28 -26.96 32.20
N ALA A 330 -57.60 -28.09 31.93
CA ALA A 330 -58.16 -29.23 31.18
C ALA A 330 -57.62 -30.60 31.64
N MET A 331 -58.45 -31.66 31.53
CA MET A 331 -58.27 -33.07 31.94
C MET A 331 -59.46 -33.90 31.35
N PRO A 332 -59.46 -35.25 31.29
CA PRO A 332 -58.38 -36.26 31.41
C PRO A 332 -58.37 -37.41 30.34
N LEU A 333 -57.24 -38.15 30.26
CA LEU A 333 -56.98 -39.64 30.26
C LEU A 333 -58.13 -40.69 30.01
N PRO A 334 -57.87 -42.01 29.72
CA PRO A 334 -56.76 -42.84 30.27
C PRO A 334 -56.13 -44.04 29.51
N LEU A 335 -55.08 -44.58 30.16
CA LEU A 335 -54.40 -45.89 30.03
C LEU A 335 -55.28 -47.08 30.54
N PRO A 336 -54.86 -48.38 30.58
CA PRO A 336 -53.93 -48.90 31.66
C PRO A 336 -53.11 -50.20 31.40
N GLN A 337 -52.00 -50.42 32.13
CA GLN A 337 -51.91 -51.34 33.30
C GLN A 337 -50.51 -51.45 33.94
N MET A 338 -50.46 -51.69 35.26
CA MET A 338 -49.28 -51.80 36.15
C MET A 338 -49.69 -52.49 37.48
N PRO A 339 -48.79 -53.16 38.23
CA PRO A 339 -48.19 -52.57 39.45
C PRO A 339 -46.74 -53.12 39.73
N GLN A 340 -46.05 -53.06 40.89
CA GLN A 340 -46.37 -52.55 42.24
C GLN A 340 -45.16 -51.89 43.00
N ILE A 341 -44.77 -52.39 44.19
CA ILE A 341 -43.96 -51.75 45.26
C ILE A 341 -43.51 -52.87 46.26
N PRO A 342 -42.45 -52.78 47.14
CA PRO A 342 -42.31 -51.76 48.20
C PRO A 342 -40.86 -51.38 48.70
N GLN A 343 -40.81 -50.42 49.64
CA GLN A 343 -40.00 -50.28 50.89
C GLN A 343 -38.52 -50.77 51.05
N GLN A 344 -37.65 -50.15 51.89
CA GLN A 344 -37.48 -48.77 52.40
C GLN A 344 -36.21 -48.69 53.33
N SER A 345 -35.28 -47.74 53.15
CA SER A 345 -34.48 -47.10 54.25
C SER A 345 -33.38 -46.13 53.75
N SER A 346 -33.05 -45.15 54.61
CA SER A 346 -31.88 -44.24 54.62
C SER A 346 -31.05 -44.04 53.34
N THR A 347 -31.36 -42.97 52.61
CA THR A 347 -30.44 -42.32 51.66
C THR A 347 -29.37 -41.49 52.38
N PRO A 348 -28.08 -41.60 52.04
CA PRO A 348 -27.16 -40.45 52.14
C PRO A 348 -27.70 -39.32 51.26
N GLN A 349 -27.63 -38.07 51.70
CA GLN A 349 -28.14 -36.96 50.89
C GLN A 349 -27.39 -36.87 49.54
N PRO A 350 -28.08 -36.54 48.43
CA PRO A 350 -27.40 -36.12 47.23
C PRO A 350 -26.58 -34.88 47.56
N GLU A 351 -25.26 -34.99 47.44
CA GLU A 351 -24.36 -33.90 47.76
C GLU A 351 -24.71 -32.67 46.92
N ASN A 352 -24.79 -31.50 47.56
CA ASN A 352 -25.12 -30.25 46.88
C ASN A 352 -24.22 -30.10 45.64
N PRO A 353 -24.77 -29.91 44.43
CA PRO A 353 -23.98 -29.91 43.20
C PRO A 353 -22.85 -28.87 43.19
N LEU A 354 -22.98 -27.80 44.01
CA LEU A 354 -21.90 -26.85 44.27
C LEU A 354 -20.72 -27.51 45.01
N ILE A 355 -20.97 -28.28 46.07
CA ILE A 355 -19.96 -29.01 46.85
C ILE A 355 -19.29 -30.10 45.99
N ALA A 356 -20.08 -30.84 45.22
CA ALA A 356 -19.56 -31.85 44.30
C ALA A 356 -18.65 -31.22 43.23
N ALA A 357 -19.06 -30.10 42.63
CA ALA A 357 -18.25 -29.36 41.65
C ALA A 357 -16.99 -28.72 42.26
N LEU A 358 -17.05 -28.25 43.52
CA LEU A 358 -15.89 -27.75 44.26
C LEU A 358 -14.87 -28.85 44.54
N ARG A 359 -15.31 -30.04 44.99
CA ARG A 359 -14.40 -31.17 45.22
C ARG A 359 -13.82 -31.72 43.90
N ALA A 360 -14.62 -31.79 42.83
CA ALA A 360 -14.15 -32.17 41.49
C ALA A 360 -13.14 -31.17 40.89
N ARG A 361 -13.08 -29.93 41.40
CA ARG A 361 -12.07 -28.93 41.04
C ARG A 361 -10.96 -28.76 42.09
N GLY A 362 -10.84 -29.70 43.03
CA GLY A 362 -9.75 -29.73 44.03
C GLY A 362 -9.86 -28.68 45.14
N LEU A 363 -11.00 -27.98 45.25
CA LEU A 363 -11.22 -26.92 46.24
C LEU A 363 -11.77 -27.45 47.59
N LEU A 364 -11.96 -28.77 47.71
CA LEU A 364 -12.31 -29.48 48.94
C LEU A 364 -11.56 -30.83 48.99
N PRO A 365 -11.26 -31.40 50.19
CA PRO A 365 -10.54 -32.67 50.31
C PRO A 365 -11.30 -33.86 49.72
N SER A 366 -10.54 -34.83 49.20
CA SER A 366 -11.03 -36.10 48.63
C SER A 366 -11.60 -37.04 49.69
N GLY A 367 -12.68 -37.76 49.35
CA GLY A 367 -13.14 -38.93 50.12
C GLY A 367 -12.24 -40.16 49.90
N PRO A 368 -12.28 -41.17 50.79
CA PRO A 368 -11.40 -42.34 50.72
C PRO A 368 -11.75 -43.31 49.58
N ALA A 369 -10.75 -44.02 49.06
CA ALA A 369 -10.89 -44.99 47.97
C ALA A 369 -10.16 -46.33 48.27
N PRO A 370 -10.73 -47.49 47.87
CA PRO A 370 -10.07 -48.81 47.93
C PRO A 370 -9.21 -49.13 46.67
N PRO A 371 -8.41 -50.23 46.66
CA PRO A 371 -7.15 -50.28 45.89
C PRO A 371 -7.13 -51.04 44.53
N SER A 372 -5.93 -51.00 43.92
CA SER A 372 -5.47 -51.43 42.57
C SER A 372 -5.10 -52.91 42.36
N LEU A 373 -4.83 -53.33 41.10
CA LEU A 373 -3.86 -54.40 40.74
C LEU A 373 -3.27 -54.27 39.30
N THR A 374 -2.15 -54.97 39.01
CA THR A 374 -1.25 -54.90 37.79
C THR A 374 -0.51 -56.28 37.58
N PRO A 375 0.56 -56.54 36.76
CA PRO A 375 1.37 -55.77 35.76
C PRO A 375 1.78 -56.56 34.46
N SER A 376 2.87 -56.15 33.74
CA SER A 376 3.82 -56.95 32.87
C SER A 376 3.89 -56.64 31.34
N ALA A 377 5.00 -56.81 30.57
CA ALA A 377 6.47 -56.87 30.82
C ALA A 377 7.35 -56.97 29.51
N SER A 378 8.70 -56.75 29.61
CA SER A 378 9.83 -57.19 28.70
C SER A 378 10.09 -56.48 27.32
N SER A 379 11.29 -56.47 26.67
CA SER A 379 12.73 -56.51 27.08
C SER A 379 13.72 -56.09 25.92
N THR A 380 15.06 -56.22 26.07
CA THR A 380 16.20 -55.55 25.32
C THR A 380 17.05 -56.54 24.44
N PRO A 381 18.28 -56.29 23.85
CA PRO A 381 19.32 -55.21 23.97
C PRO A 381 20.11 -54.76 22.67
N VAL A 382 21.20 -53.98 22.84
CA VAL A 382 22.09 -53.35 21.80
C VAL A 382 23.51 -53.05 22.31
N PRO A 383 24.58 -53.10 21.46
CA PRO A 383 25.58 -51.99 21.39
C PRO A 383 26.35 -51.81 20.04
N GLY A 384 27.12 -50.70 19.88
CA GLY A 384 28.15 -50.46 18.84
C GLY A 384 28.63 -48.99 18.78
N THR A 385 29.94 -48.69 18.68
CA THR A 385 30.52 -47.35 19.02
C THR A 385 31.76 -46.90 18.22
N ALA A 386 32.07 -45.57 18.16
CA ALA A 386 33.39 -44.94 18.52
C ALA A 386 33.68 -43.49 18.00
N THR A 387 33.79 -42.51 18.93
CA THR A 387 34.78 -41.39 19.09
C THR A 387 35.07 -40.25 18.05
N LEU A 388 35.43 -39.07 18.62
CA LEU A 388 36.05 -37.86 18.02
C LEU A 388 37.52 -37.68 18.49
N PRO A 389 38.30 -36.69 18.01
CA PRO A 389 38.63 -35.52 18.87
C PRO A 389 38.78 -34.14 18.14
N TYR A 390 39.34 -33.14 18.83
CA TYR A 390 39.23 -31.68 18.60
C TYR A 390 40.56 -30.95 18.95
N PHE A 391 40.93 -29.81 18.32
CA PHE A 391 42.00 -28.90 18.82
C PHE A 391 41.92 -27.44 18.25
N MET A 392 42.70 -26.51 18.85
CA MET A 392 42.75 -25.06 18.58
C MET A 392 44.20 -24.51 18.59
N SER A 393 44.47 -23.33 17.99
CA SER A 393 45.08 -22.12 18.63
C SER A 393 45.76 -21.15 17.62
N ASN A 394 46.25 -20.00 18.11
CA ASN A 394 46.65 -18.77 17.39
C ASN A 394 48.14 -18.66 16.99
N GLY A 395 48.42 -17.72 16.06
CA GLY A 395 49.74 -17.09 15.84
C GLY A 395 49.62 -15.83 14.96
N ALA A 396 50.50 -14.82 15.14
CA ALA A 396 50.45 -13.55 14.39
C ALA A 396 51.82 -12.84 14.28
N HIS A 397 52.12 -12.18 13.16
CA HIS A 397 53.27 -11.26 12.98
C HIS A 397 53.06 -10.30 11.76
N PRO A 398 53.90 -9.25 11.56
CA PRO A 398 53.53 -7.97 10.92
C PRO A 398 53.95 -7.82 9.43
N PRO A 399 53.68 -6.67 8.74
CA PRO A 399 53.59 -6.63 7.27
C PRO A 399 54.90 -6.28 6.54
N GLN A 400 54.93 -6.63 5.25
CA GLN A 400 55.86 -6.10 4.25
C GLN A 400 55.10 -5.61 3.01
N SER A 401 55.66 -4.61 2.33
CA SER A 401 55.14 -4.07 1.07
C SER A 401 56.04 -4.48 -0.10
N LEU A 402 55.44 -4.79 -1.24
CA LEU A 402 56.11 -4.76 -2.54
C LEU A 402 55.09 -4.47 -3.63
N ASN A 403 55.55 -3.85 -4.71
CA ASN A 403 54.72 -3.12 -5.67
C ASN A 403 54.72 -3.83 -7.05
N GLN A 404 53.80 -3.43 -7.93
CA GLN A 404 53.76 -3.80 -9.35
C GLN A 404 53.51 -5.29 -9.70
N ALA A 405 52.23 -5.67 -9.69
CA ALA A 405 51.70 -6.61 -10.69
C ALA A 405 50.30 -6.13 -11.14
N ALA A 406 50.24 -5.48 -12.31
CA ALA A 406 48.98 -5.00 -12.87
C ALA A 406 48.35 -6.08 -13.77
N ASN A 407 47.68 -7.08 -13.17
CA ASN A 407 46.66 -7.87 -13.87
C ASN A 407 45.73 -8.62 -12.90
N THR A 408 44.47 -8.79 -13.33
CA THR A 408 43.47 -9.71 -12.78
C THR A 408 43.47 -9.93 -11.27
N SER A 409 42.74 -9.10 -10.52
CA SER A 409 42.17 -9.57 -9.24
C SER A 409 41.28 -10.77 -9.53
N GLY A 410 41.68 -11.96 -9.07
CA GLY A 410 41.05 -13.25 -9.38
C GLY A 410 39.66 -13.44 -8.74
N VAL A 411 38.71 -12.60 -9.13
CA VAL A 411 37.29 -12.72 -8.78
C VAL A 411 36.59 -13.49 -9.91
N PRO A 412 36.11 -14.72 -9.67
CA PRO A 412 35.29 -15.42 -10.66
C PRO A 412 34.06 -14.57 -10.99
N MET A 413 33.76 -14.37 -12.27
CA MET A 413 32.56 -13.68 -12.72
C MET A 413 31.36 -14.63 -12.73
N THR A 414 31.09 -15.23 -11.58
CA THR A 414 29.95 -16.12 -11.31
C THR A 414 29.01 -15.46 -10.32
N THR A 415 27.70 -15.71 -10.43
CA THR A 415 26.68 -15.06 -9.60
C THR A 415 26.86 -15.34 -8.10
N ALA A 416 27.40 -16.51 -7.74
CA ALA A 416 27.78 -16.82 -6.36
C ALA A 416 28.95 -15.95 -5.87
N SER A 417 29.98 -15.76 -6.71
CA SER A 417 31.15 -14.93 -6.39
C SER A 417 30.79 -13.44 -6.33
N MET A 418 29.96 -12.93 -7.25
CA MET A 418 29.52 -11.53 -7.28
C MET A 418 28.72 -11.12 -6.04
N LYS A 419 28.03 -12.07 -5.39
CA LYS A 419 27.27 -11.86 -4.15
C LYS A 419 28.12 -11.78 -2.89
N ILE A 420 29.43 -12.05 -2.95
CA ILE A 420 30.35 -11.92 -1.80
C ILE A 420 30.87 -10.47 -1.72
N PRO A 421 30.50 -9.69 -0.68
CA PRO A 421 30.92 -8.29 -0.57
C PRO A 421 32.40 -8.19 -0.20
N ARG A 422 33.22 -7.71 -1.15
CA ARG A 422 34.69 -7.59 -0.99
C ARG A 422 35.08 -6.15 -0.71
N PHE A 423 34.81 -5.67 0.49
CA PHE A 423 35.06 -4.28 0.90
C PHE A 423 36.51 -3.80 0.65
N GLY A 424 37.51 -4.66 0.78
CA GLY A 424 38.91 -4.34 0.43
C GLY A 424 39.12 -4.00 -1.06
N LEU A 425 38.37 -4.61 -1.99
CA LEU A 425 38.39 -4.24 -3.41
C LEU A 425 37.65 -2.91 -3.65
N VAL A 426 36.66 -2.57 -2.83
CA VAL A 426 35.99 -1.26 -2.89
C VAL A 426 36.97 -0.16 -2.48
N VAL A 427 37.65 -0.31 -1.34
CA VAL A 427 38.71 0.63 -0.91
C VAL A 427 39.79 0.75 -1.99
N SER A 428 40.31 -0.38 -2.48
CA SER A 428 41.31 -0.40 -3.57
C SER A 428 40.84 0.29 -4.86
N LEU A 429 39.55 0.20 -5.23
CA LEU A 429 39.00 0.92 -6.39
C LEU A 429 38.94 2.45 -6.17
N TYR A 430 38.62 2.89 -4.95
CA TYR A 430 38.56 4.31 -4.63
C TYR A 430 39.97 4.92 -4.52
N ASP A 431 40.93 4.19 -3.95
CA ASP A 431 42.33 4.62 -3.82
C ASP A 431 43.08 4.60 -5.17
N SER A 432 42.86 3.58 -6.00
CA SER A 432 43.50 3.49 -7.32
C SER A 432 42.86 4.41 -8.36
N ARG A 433 41.53 4.65 -8.30
CA ARG A 433 40.79 5.51 -9.23
C ARG A 433 39.96 6.58 -8.51
N PRO A 434 40.61 7.53 -7.80
CA PRO A 434 39.91 8.57 -7.06
C PRO A 434 39.21 9.59 -7.98
N ASN A 435 39.75 9.83 -9.17
CA ASN A 435 39.27 10.84 -10.12
C ASN A 435 37.94 10.44 -10.77
N ARG A 436 36.81 10.88 -10.21
CA ARG A 436 35.47 10.70 -10.82
C ARG A 436 35.19 11.76 -11.90
N CYS A 437 34.44 11.37 -12.93
CA CYS A 437 33.71 12.28 -13.82
C CYS A 437 32.49 12.84 -13.09
N GLY A 438 32.17 14.12 -13.31
CA GLY A 438 30.97 14.75 -12.74
C GLY A 438 29.69 14.26 -13.40
N THR A 439 29.70 14.15 -14.73
CA THR A 439 28.52 13.96 -15.58
C THR A 439 27.99 12.51 -15.57
N CYS A 440 28.86 11.51 -15.62
CA CYS A 440 28.49 10.10 -15.76
C CYS A 440 29.05 9.17 -14.66
N GLY A 441 29.81 9.70 -13.71
CA GLY A 441 30.39 8.92 -12.61
C GLY A 441 31.60 8.04 -12.95
N ARG A 442 32.02 7.90 -14.23
CA ARG A 442 33.19 7.09 -14.64
C ARG A 442 34.46 7.50 -13.88
N ARG A 443 35.29 6.54 -13.47
CA ARG A 443 36.46 6.74 -12.60
C ARG A 443 37.79 6.49 -13.32
N PHE A 444 38.75 7.37 -13.08
CA PHE A 444 40.07 7.42 -13.70
C PHE A 444 41.19 7.36 -12.64
N PHE A 445 42.38 6.91 -13.03
CA PHE A 445 43.56 6.86 -12.16
C PHE A 445 44.04 8.26 -11.74
N ALA A 446 44.82 8.34 -10.66
CA ALA A 446 45.47 9.58 -10.20
C ALA A 446 46.66 10.03 -11.08
N THR A 447 47.25 9.10 -11.83
CA THR A 447 48.36 9.30 -12.78
C THR A 447 48.01 10.28 -13.91
N GLU A 448 49.00 10.94 -14.50
CA GLU A 448 48.79 11.94 -15.59
C GLU A 448 48.01 11.39 -16.79
N LYS A 449 48.36 10.19 -17.30
CA LYS A 449 47.58 9.49 -18.35
C LYS A 449 46.11 9.25 -17.95
N GLY A 450 45.84 9.12 -16.65
CA GLY A 450 44.49 9.03 -16.09
C GLY A 450 43.75 10.37 -16.09
N LYS A 451 44.44 11.47 -15.79
CA LYS A 451 43.90 12.84 -15.92
C LYS A 451 43.62 13.19 -17.38
N GLU A 452 44.53 12.84 -18.29
CA GLU A 452 44.40 13.04 -19.73
C GLU A 452 43.22 12.25 -20.32
N MET A 453 43.06 10.98 -19.95
CA MET A 453 41.85 10.20 -20.31
C MET A 453 40.58 10.83 -19.73
N LYS A 454 40.61 11.36 -18.50
CA LYS A 454 39.48 12.10 -17.92
C LYS A 454 39.17 13.38 -18.71
N ALA A 455 40.18 14.14 -19.14
CA ALA A 455 40.01 15.34 -19.96
C ALA A 455 39.38 15.00 -21.32
N ARG A 456 39.95 14.04 -22.06
CA ARG A 456 39.39 13.52 -23.32
C ARG A 456 37.93 13.05 -23.18
N HIS A 457 37.58 12.45 -22.05
CA HIS A 457 36.23 11.97 -21.76
C HIS A 457 35.25 13.12 -21.41
N LEU A 458 35.74 14.19 -20.77
CA LEU A 458 34.96 15.42 -20.56
C LEU A 458 34.75 16.17 -21.90
N ASP A 459 35.76 16.21 -22.78
CA ASP A 459 35.64 16.69 -24.16
C ASP A 459 34.63 15.87 -24.99
N TRP A 460 34.59 14.55 -24.81
CA TRP A 460 33.57 13.70 -25.43
C TRP A 460 32.17 14.04 -24.93
N HIS A 461 31.99 14.27 -23.62
CA HIS A 461 30.73 14.78 -23.08
C HIS A 461 30.36 16.16 -23.64
N PHE A 462 31.32 17.09 -23.77
CA PHE A 462 31.09 18.41 -24.35
C PHE A 462 30.65 18.30 -25.82
N LYS A 463 31.38 17.55 -26.64
CA LYS A 463 31.06 17.33 -28.07
C LYS A 463 29.73 16.58 -28.28
N THR A 464 29.39 15.66 -27.38
CA THR A 464 28.11 14.94 -27.40
C THR A 464 26.95 15.87 -27.03
N ASN A 465 27.10 16.67 -25.97
CA ASN A 465 26.09 17.64 -25.56
C ASN A 465 25.92 18.75 -26.62
N GLN A 466 27.02 19.27 -27.19
CA GLN A 466 26.97 20.22 -28.30
C GLN A 466 26.23 19.63 -29.50
N ARG A 467 26.54 18.38 -29.89
CA ARG A 467 25.80 17.67 -30.96
C ARG A 467 24.32 17.52 -30.63
N MET A 468 23.94 17.25 -29.38
CA MET A 468 22.54 17.21 -28.96
C MET A 468 21.88 18.59 -29.09
N THR A 469 22.52 19.67 -28.63
CA THR A 469 22.03 21.06 -28.75
C THR A 469 21.95 21.56 -30.20
N GLU A 470 22.86 21.13 -31.08
CA GLU A 470 22.79 21.44 -32.51
C GLU A 470 21.70 20.60 -33.20
N SER A 471 21.48 19.34 -32.77
CA SER A 471 20.41 18.49 -33.28
C SER A 471 19.01 18.97 -32.87
N SER A 472 18.86 19.58 -31.69
CA SER A 472 17.60 20.21 -31.28
C SER A 472 17.38 21.62 -31.85
N ARG A 473 18.35 22.14 -32.62
CA ARG A 473 18.22 23.38 -33.43
C ARG A 473 17.96 23.12 -34.91
N ARG A 474 17.82 21.87 -35.34
CA ARG A 474 17.32 21.49 -36.67
C ARG A 474 15.98 20.78 -36.49
N ALA A 475 14.99 21.10 -37.35
CA ALA A 475 13.64 20.57 -37.24
C ALA A 475 13.63 19.03 -37.32
N GLN A 476 12.68 18.41 -36.62
CA GLN A 476 12.76 16.99 -36.30
C GLN A 476 12.12 16.09 -37.37
N ASN A 477 12.98 15.45 -38.17
CA ASN A 477 12.87 14.01 -38.32
C ASN A 477 14.26 13.35 -38.21
N ARG A 478 14.37 12.29 -37.41
CA ARG A 478 15.47 11.31 -37.45
C ARG A 478 14.95 9.97 -36.95
N SER A 479 15.48 8.90 -37.54
CA SER A 479 15.39 7.54 -37.00
C SER A 479 15.85 7.51 -35.53
N TRP A 480 15.16 6.75 -34.68
CA TRP A 480 15.62 6.43 -33.33
C TRP A 480 16.92 5.62 -33.32
N TYR A 481 17.20 4.90 -34.40
CA TYR A 481 18.48 4.23 -34.61
C TYR A 481 19.50 5.21 -35.18
N VAL A 482 20.60 5.37 -34.45
CA VAL A 482 21.85 5.92 -34.99
C VAL A 482 22.35 4.95 -36.06
N ASP A 483 22.62 5.45 -37.27
CA ASP A 483 23.19 4.64 -38.35
C ASP A 483 24.50 3.96 -37.90
N GLU A 484 24.77 2.75 -38.40
CA GLU A 484 25.94 1.96 -38.02
C GLU A 484 27.26 2.75 -38.16
N ARG A 485 27.37 3.62 -39.18
CA ARG A 485 28.55 4.46 -39.40
C ARG A 485 28.64 5.61 -38.40
N ASP A 486 27.52 6.20 -37.98
CA ASP A 486 27.51 7.23 -36.94
C ASP A 486 27.71 6.62 -35.54
N TRP A 487 27.31 5.36 -35.33
CA TRP A 487 27.59 4.58 -34.13
C TRP A 487 29.08 4.22 -34.04
N ILE A 488 29.69 3.69 -35.11
CA ILE A 488 31.13 3.38 -35.17
C ILE A 488 31.98 4.64 -34.91
N LYS A 489 31.63 5.79 -35.51
CA LYS A 489 32.26 7.10 -35.25
C LYS A 489 32.08 7.64 -33.82
N SER A 490 31.26 7.01 -32.98
CA SER A 490 30.98 7.45 -31.61
C SER A 490 31.78 6.74 -30.53
N ARG A 491 32.45 5.62 -30.85
CA ARG A 491 33.33 4.87 -29.91
C ARG A 491 34.47 5.74 -29.41
N GLU A 492 34.78 5.66 -28.12
CA GLU A 492 36.00 6.28 -27.58
C GLU A 492 37.24 5.55 -28.11
N ALA A 493 38.24 6.31 -28.58
CA ALA A 493 39.55 5.80 -29.00
C ALA A 493 40.40 5.37 -27.78
N GLY A 494 39.93 4.36 -27.07
CA GLY A 494 40.46 3.80 -25.84
C GLY A 494 39.86 2.43 -25.47
N ASP A 495 38.73 2.06 -26.09
CA ASP A 495 38.19 0.69 -26.02
C ASP A 495 38.94 -0.24 -27.00
N GLU A 496 40.25 -0.39 -26.77
CA GLU A 496 41.09 -1.39 -27.45
C GLU A 496 41.03 -2.73 -26.69
N ASN A 497 40.34 -3.70 -27.29
CA ASN A 497 40.71 -5.10 -27.26
C ASN A 497 40.02 -5.83 -28.43
N GLY A 498 40.73 -5.99 -29.55
CA GLY A 498 40.40 -7.03 -30.54
C GLY A 498 39.41 -6.70 -31.67
N ALA A 499 39.54 -5.56 -32.36
CA ALA A 499 39.04 -5.41 -33.73
C ALA A 499 39.73 -4.26 -34.48
N THR A 500 40.68 -4.55 -35.38
CA THR A 500 41.28 -3.58 -36.30
C THR A 500 40.57 -3.59 -37.65
N ASP A 501 39.93 -2.48 -38.01
CA ASP A 501 39.40 -2.26 -39.35
C ASP A 501 40.54 -1.79 -40.29
N PRO A 502 40.85 -2.50 -41.39
CA PRO A 502 41.93 -2.12 -42.30
C PRO A 502 41.74 -0.75 -42.98
N GLN A 503 40.51 -0.26 -43.10
CA GLN A 503 40.18 0.82 -44.06
C GLN A 503 40.44 2.25 -43.53
N ALA A 504 41.08 2.40 -42.37
CA ALA A 504 41.40 3.70 -41.75
C ALA A 504 42.82 4.24 -42.07
N THR A 505 43.54 3.68 -43.06
CA THR A 505 44.95 4.00 -43.36
C THR A 505 45.19 4.71 -44.71
N ALA A 506 44.14 5.28 -45.32
CA ALA A 506 44.18 5.80 -46.69
C ALA A 506 43.58 7.21 -46.88
N GLU A 507 43.64 8.09 -45.87
CA GLU A 507 43.31 9.51 -46.02
C GLU A 507 44.17 10.36 -45.05
N GLY A 508 45.44 10.56 -45.44
CA GLY A 508 46.47 11.13 -44.55
C GLY A 508 47.69 11.73 -45.28
N ALA A 509 47.50 12.25 -46.50
CA ALA A 509 48.53 12.93 -47.28
C ALA A 509 47.91 13.97 -48.22
N ALA A 510 48.67 15.02 -48.54
CA ALA A 510 48.30 16.19 -49.35
C ALA A 510 47.13 17.03 -48.77
N GLY A 511 47.45 18.25 -48.35
CA GLY A 511 46.47 19.33 -48.20
C GLY A 511 46.57 20.29 -49.39
N ASP A 512 45.51 21.04 -49.63
CA ASP A 512 45.54 22.24 -50.49
C ASP A 512 44.46 23.24 -50.03
N GLU A 513 44.69 24.53 -50.23
CA GLU A 513 43.71 25.57 -49.92
C GLU A 513 42.69 25.68 -51.07
N SER A 514 41.44 25.29 -50.82
CA SER A 514 40.36 25.43 -51.79
C SER A 514 39.03 25.65 -51.10
N ALA A 515 38.48 26.86 -51.25
CA ALA A 515 37.20 27.25 -50.69
C ALA A 515 36.04 26.49 -51.34
N LYS A 516 35.68 25.32 -50.78
CA LYS A 516 34.47 24.60 -51.15
C LYS A 516 33.26 25.33 -50.59
N GLN A 517 32.55 26.06 -51.46
CA GLN A 517 31.22 26.58 -51.20
C GLN A 517 30.32 25.44 -50.69
N GLU A 518 29.49 25.70 -49.67
CA GLU A 518 28.45 24.75 -49.29
C GLU A 518 27.48 24.57 -50.47
N PRO A 519 27.03 23.33 -50.78
CA PRO A 519 26.07 23.11 -51.85
C PRO A 519 24.75 23.80 -51.49
N SER A 520 24.34 24.78 -52.30
CA SER A 520 23.16 25.60 -52.05
C SER A 520 21.92 24.74 -51.85
N LYS A 521 21.23 24.89 -50.72
CA LYS A 521 19.97 24.18 -50.44
C LYS A 521 18.93 24.49 -51.54
N PRO A 522 18.13 23.51 -51.98
CA PRO A 522 17.06 23.76 -52.95
C PRO A 522 16.06 24.78 -52.40
N TRP A 523 15.58 25.69 -53.25
CA TRP A 523 14.60 26.71 -52.86
C TRP A 523 13.63 26.98 -54.01
N ILE A 524 12.47 27.55 -53.68
CA ILE A 524 11.48 28.04 -54.65
C ILE A 524 11.02 29.46 -54.27
N ARG A 525 10.51 30.24 -55.22
CA ARG A 525 9.86 31.52 -54.90
C ARG A 525 8.59 31.28 -54.09
N ALA A 526 8.36 32.10 -53.06
CA ALA A 526 7.18 32.04 -52.22
C ALA A 526 5.92 32.34 -53.07
N PRO A 527 4.86 31.51 -53.03
CA PRO A 527 3.65 31.78 -53.81
C PRO A 527 3.01 33.12 -53.46
N ASN A 528 2.48 33.84 -54.45
CA ASN A 528 1.73 35.07 -54.19
C ASN A 528 0.27 34.83 -53.71
N ASP A 529 -0.22 33.61 -53.86
CA ASP A 529 -1.54 33.16 -53.38
C ASP A 529 -1.51 32.88 -51.86
N ALA A 530 -2.43 33.48 -51.12
CA ALA A 530 -2.55 33.32 -49.67
C ALA A 530 -2.98 31.90 -49.22
N THR A 531 -3.67 31.15 -50.08
CA THR A 531 -4.07 29.75 -49.82
C THR A 531 -2.85 28.82 -49.93
N LEU A 532 -2.06 28.96 -51.00
CA LEU A 532 -0.84 28.19 -51.19
C LEU A 532 0.21 28.53 -50.12
N ARG A 533 0.34 29.79 -49.70
CA ARG A 533 1.25 30.17 -48.59
C ARG A 533 0.91 29.55 -47.25
N ASN A 534 -0.35 29.18 -47.02
CA ASN A 534 -0.78 28.52 -45.78
C ASN A 534 -0.80 26.99 -45.88
N THR A 535 -0.50 26.42 -47.05
CA THR A 535 -0.45 24.97 -47.26
C THR A 535 0.85 24.39 -46.69
N PRO A 536 0.80 23.51 -45.67
CA PRO A 536 2.00 22.92 -45.08
C PRO A 536 2.64 21.86 -45.99
N CYS A 537 3.89 21.51 -45.69
CA CYS A 537 4.57 20.37 -46.29
C CYS A 537 3.80 19.06 -45.97
N PRO A 538 3.33 18.28 -46.96
CA PRO A 538 2.54 17.08 -46.71
C PRO A 538 3.25 15.93 -45.97
N ILE A 539 4.57 16.04 -45.72
CA ILE A 539 5.36 15.03 -45.00
C ILE A 539 5.48 15.40 -43.51
N CYS A 540 6.07 16.56 -43.17
CA CYS A 540 6.23 16.99 -41.77
C CYS A 540 5.06 17.83 -41.21
N GLN A 541 4.10 18.25 -42.04
CA GLN A 541 2.97 19.14 -41.71
C GLN A 541 3.35 20.55 -41.21
N GLU A 542 4.62 20.95 -41.30
CA GLU A 542 5.08 22.31 -41.02
C GLU A 542 4.76 23.27 -42.17
N LYS A 543 4.60 24.57 -41.86
CA LYS A 543 4.47 25.63 -42.87
C LYS A 543 5.85 26.06 -43.36
N PHE A 544 5.95 26.39 -44.65
CA PHE A 544 7.17 26.93 -45.25
C PHE A 544 7.44 28.36 -44.77
N GLU A 545 8.65 28.61 -44.27
CA GLU A 545 9.10 29.95 -43.89
C GLU A 545 9.46 30.76 -45.14
N SER A 546 9.07 32.05 -45.15
CA SER A 546 9.36 32.97 -46.27
C SER A 546 10.51 33.88 -45.89
N THR A 547 11.62 33.79 -46.63
CA THR A 547 12.83 34.61 -46.43
C THR A 547 13.05 35.48 -47.67
N TRP A 548 13.40 36.74 -47.50
CA TRP A 548 13.84 37.58 -48.61
C TRP A 548 15.22 37.11 -49.11
N SER A 549 15.40 36.97 -50.43
CA SER A 549 16.70 36.70 -51.04
C SER A 549 17.13 37.89 -51.89
N GLU A 550 18.28 38.46 -51.54
CA GLU A 550 18.85 39.61 -52.26
C GLU A 550 19.32 39.22 -53.67
N ASP A 551 19.81 37.99 -53.85
CA ASP A 551 20.29 37.45 -55.14
C ASP A 551 19.22 37.39 -56.24
N VAL A 552 17.95 37.19 -55.85
CA VAL A 552 16.81 37.10 -56.79
C VAL A 552 15.74 38.18 -56.59
N GLN A 553 15.98 39.09 -55.64
CA GLN A 553 15.12 40.21 -55.25
C GLN A 553 13.65 39.82 -55.07
N ASP A 554 13.41 38.71 -54.37
CA ASP A 554 12.09 38.14 -54.14
C ASP A 554 12.05 37.35 -52.82
N TRP A 555 10.84 37.04 -52.34
CA TRP A 555 10.64 36.13 -51.23
C TRP A 555 10.76 34.68 -51.70
N ILE A 556 11.55 33.88 -50.99
CA ILE A 556 11.80 32.46 -51.27
C ILE A 556 11.45 31.59 -50.07
N TRP A 557 11.20 30.31 -50.35
CA TRP A 557 11.11 29.22 -49.39
C TRP A 557 12.38 28.38 -49.49
N GLN A 558 13.15 28.32 -48.41
CA GLN A 558 14.38 27.52 -48.34
C GLN A 558 14.07 26.05 -48.07
N ASP A 559 14.96 25.15 -48.52
CA ASP A 559 14.79 23.69 -48.46
C ASP A 559 13.42 23.24 -48.96
N ALA A 560 12.99 23.74 -50.13
CA ALA A 560 11.67 23.53 -50.68
C ALA A 560 11.70 23.06 -52.14
N THR A 561 10.75 22.21 -52.51
CA THR A 561 10.60 21.66 -53.88
C THR A 561 9.12 21.49 -54.25
N LYS A 562 8.81 21.59 -55.54
CA LYS A 562 7.45 21.41 -56.08
C LYS A 562 7.33 20.09 -56.82
N VAL A 563 6.40 19.24 -56.39
CA VAL A 563 6.15 17.92 -56.99
C VAL A 563 4.68 17.84 -57.38
N GLY A 564 4.41 18.01 -58.68
CA GLY A 564 3.06 18.15 -59.20
C GLY A 564 2.35 19.39 -58.61
N PRO A 565 1.13 19.24 -58.05
CA PRO A 565 0.39 20.35 -57.46
C PRO A 565 0.79 20.68 -56.01
N ARG A 566 1.69 19.91 -55.37
CA ARG A 566 2.05 20.06 -53.94
C ARG A 566 3.49 20.53 -53.76
N MET A 567 3.71 21.31 -52.71
CA MET A 567 5.03 21.74 -52.24
C MET A 567 5.49 20.80 -51.13
N TYR A 568 6.78 20.48 -51.08
CA TYR A 568 7.41 19.64 -50.05
C TYR A 568 8.71 20.30 -49.59
N HIS A 569 9.15 20.04 -48.36
CA HIS A 569 10.56 20.29 -48.04
C HIS A 569 11.44 19.37 -48.88
N ALA A 570 12.53 19.89 -49.44
CA ALA A 570 13.36 19.16 -50.40
C ALA A 570 14.14 18.04 -49.71
N SER A 571 14.60 18.25 -48.47
CA SER A 571 15.02 17.22 -47.52
C SER A 571 13.99 16.09 -47.38
N CYS A 572 12.79 16.39 -46.89
CA CYS A 572 11.73 15.39 -46.68
C CYS A 572 11.40 14.60 -47.95
N TYR A 573 11.33 15.27 -49.12
CA TYR A 573 11.07 14.59 -50.38
C TYR A 573 12.25 13.71 -50.84
N ALA A 574 13.49 14.16 -50.63
CA ALA A 574 14.68 13.39 -50.98
C ALA A 574 14.86 12.14 -50.10
N GLU A 575 14.46 12.17 -48.83
CA GLU A 575 14.46 10.99 -47.96
C GLU A 575 13.41 9.96 -48.39
N VAL A 576 12.19 10.39 -48.71
CA VAL A 576 11.11 9.50 -49.18
C VAL A 576 11.39 8.90 -50.58
N THR A 577 12.27 9.51 -51.38
CA THR A 577 12.57 9.05 -52.75
C THR A 577 13.91 8.33 -52.92
N LYS A 578 14.80 8.34 -51.92
CA LYS A 578 16.05 7.56 -51.95
C LYS A 578 15.83 6.12 -51.50
N GLY A 579 15.52 5.25 -52.46
CA GLY A 579 15.53 3.80 -52.27
C GLY A 579 16.92 3.25 -51.86
N PRO A 580 16.97 2.03 -51.28
CA PRO A 580 18.18 1.48 -50.68
C PRO A 580 19.29 1.18 -51.71
N ALA A 581 20.53 1.47 -51.33
CA ALA A 581 21.74 1.14 -52.10
C ALA A 581 22.03 -0.38 -52.07
N PRO A 582 22.71 -0.94 -53.09
CA PRO A 582 22.83 -2.39 -53.25
C PRO A 582 23.71 -3.06 -52.18
N ALA A 583 23.14 -4.04 -51.48
CA ALA A 583 23.81 -4.78 -50.41
C ALA A 583 24.58 -6.01 -50.92
N ARG A 584 25.74 -6.30 -50.30
CA ARG A 584 26.51 -7.53 -50.56
C ARG A 584 26.09 -8.67 -49.63
N GLN A 585 24.93 -9.25 -49.92
CA GLN A 585 24.42 -10.56 -49.46
C GLN A 585 24.67 -10.95 -47.98
N THR A 586 23.60 -10.89 -47.16
CA THR A 586 22.95 -12.14 -46.71
C THR A 586 21.57 -11.88 -46.08
N ARG A 587 20.67 -12.87 -46.25
CA ARG A 587 19.24 -12.86 -45.87
C ARG A 587 18.39 -11.83 -46.61
N THR A 588 17.09 -12.12 -46.67
CA THR A 588 16.23 -11.75 -47.81
C THR A 588 14.88 -11.21 -47.37
N SER A 589 14.60 -9.96 -47.75
CA SER A 589 13.25 -9.40 -47.82
C SER A 589 12.96 -8.91 -49.25
N THR A 590 11.71 -9.10 -49.63
CA THR A 590 10.99 -8.72 -50.86
C THR A 590 11.26 -7.32 -51.44
N PRO A 591 10.99 -7.15 -52.75
CA PRO A 591 10.29 -5.93 -53.20
C PRO A 591 9.12 -6.18 -54.19
N ASP A 592 7.93 -5.77 -53.77
CA ASP A 592 6.93 -4.91 -54.42
C ASP A 592 6.53 -4.98 -55.92
N SER A 593 5.22 -4.71 -56.11
CA SER A 593 4.65 -3.68 -56.99
C SER A 593 3.91 -4.09 -58.27
N VAL A 594 2.59 -3.80 -58.30
CA VAL A 594 1.89 -3.28 -59.50
C VAL A 594 0.89 -2.20 -59.08
N LEU A 595 1.05 -0.98 -59.59
CA LEU A 595 0.06 0.10 -59.46
C LEU A 595 -1.06 -0.06 -60.50
N GLY A 596 -2.29 -0.34 -60.05
CA GLY A 596 -3.47 -0.48 -60.92
C GLY A 596 -4.59 0.51 -60.55
N LYS A 597 -4.77 1.57 -61.33
CA LYS A 597 -5.88 2.53 -61.13
C LYS A 597 -7.23 1.94 -61.57
N ARG A 598 -8.23 1.92 -60.68
CA ARG A 598 -9.61 2.29 -61.02
C ARG A 598 -10.44 2.69 -59.80
N LYS A 599 -11.48 3.49 -60.04
CA LYS A 599 -12.42 4.01 -59.05
C LYS A 599 -13.58 3.02 -58.88
N ALA A 600 -13.87 2.62 -57.65
CA ALA A 600 -15.06 1.86 -57.27
C ALA A 600 -15.49 2.25 -55.84
N GLU A 601 -16.78 2.17 -55.55
CA GLU A 601 -17.37 2.38 -54.22
C GLU A 601 -17.38 1.07 -53.41
N PRO A 602 -17.62 1.12 -52.07
CA PRO A 602 -16.94 0.20 -51.16
C PRO A 602 -17.72 -1.09 -50.82
N PRO A 603 -17.01 -2.16 -50.43
CA PRO A 603 -17.47 -3.14 -49.45
C PRO A 603 -17.03 -2.73 -48.02
N ALA A 604 -17.73 -3.24 -47.01
CA ALA A 604 -17.41 -3.01 -45.59
C ALA A 604 -16.34 -3.99 -45.05
N GLY A 605 -15.79 -3.71 -43.86
CA GLY A 605 -15.15 -4.75 -43.03
C GLY A 605 -13.77 -4.47 -42.44
N SER A 606 -13.67 -3.54 -41.48
CA SER A 606 -12.66 -3.62 -40.41
C SER A 606 -13.17 -2.84 -39.18
N PRO A 607 -13.63 -3.49 -38.10
CA PRO A 607 -14.19 -2.78 -36.95
C PRO A 607 -13.12 -2.01 -36.19
N LYS A 608 -13.24 -0.68 -36.17
CA LYS A 608 -12.59 0.14 -35.14
C LYS A 608 -13.44 0.04 -33.88
N VAL A 609 -12.93 -0.62 -32.85
CA VAL A 609 -13.69 -0.92 -31.65
C VAL A 609 -13.87 0.34 -30.80
N ARG A 610 -15.12 0.79 -30.62
CA ARG A 610 -15.45 1.95 -29.80
C ARG A 610 -15.84 1.51 -28.40
N SER A 611 -15.09 2.00 -27.42
CA SER A 611 -15.18 1.66 -26.00
C SER A 611 -15.90 2.77 -25.23
N ILE A 612 -16.88 2.40 -24.42
CA ILE A 612 -17.96 3.24 -23.88
C ILE A 612 -18.01 3.03 -22.37
N TYR A 613 -18.57 3.98 -21.61
CA TYR A 613 -18.35 4.04 -20.16
C TYR A 613 -19.64 4.30 -19.36
N MET A 614 -19.91 3.44 -18.36
CA MET A 614 -21.00 3.61 -17.37
C MET A 614 -20.45 3.77 -15.95
N SER A 615 -20.84 4.82 -15.23
CA SER A 615 -20.41 5.03 -13.84
C SER A 615 -21.46 5.76 -12.99
N LYS A 616 -21.82 5.18 -11.85
CA LYS A 616 -22.68 5.81 -10.83
C LYS A 616 -21.88 6.76 -9.91
N GLN A 617 -20.57 6.54 -9.81
CA GLN A 617 -19.65 7.25 -8.92
C GLN A 617 -18.21 7.07 -9.45
N THR A 618 -17.43 8.15 -9.55
CA THR A 618 -16.10 8.13 -10.17
C THR A 618 -15.09 7.34 -9.33
N SER A 619 -14.93 6.05 -9.62
CA SER A 619 -13.91 5.20 -8.99
C SER A 619 -12.51 5.52 -9.52
N ILE A 620 -11.48 5.00 -8.84
CA ILE A 620 -10.08 5.14 -9.27
C ILE A 620 -9.84 4.33 -10.55
N ASP A 621 -10.42 3.14 -10.63
CA ASP A 621 -10.30 2.15 -11.71
C ASP A 621 -10.89 2.73 -13.00
N SER A 622 -12.11 3.24 -12.93
CA SER A 622 -12.80 3.87 -14.06
C SER A 622 -12.11 5.19 -14.53
N SER A 623 -11.46 5.91 -13.61
CA SER A 623 -10.55 7.03 -13.92
C SER A 623 -9.25 6.58 -14.60
N ALA A 624 -8.69 5.43 -14.20
CA ALA A 624 -7.47 4.84 -14.77
C ALA A 624 -7.73 4.26 -16.17
N PHE A 625 -8.76 3.42 -16.32
CA PHE A 625 -9.20 2.83 -17.58
C PHE A 625 -9.37 3.90 -18.67
N THR A 626 -10.12 4.96 -18.37
CA THR A 626 -10.35 6.07 -19.31
C THR A 626 -9.06 6.76 -19.75
N LYS A 627 -8.08 6.94 -18.84
CA LYS A 627 -6.78 7.54 -19.18
C LYS A 627 -5.93 6.59 -20.02
N ASP A 628 -5.91 5.31 -19.65
CA ASP A 628 -5.15 4.26 -20.33
C ASP A 628 -5.65 4.02 -21.77
N LEU A 629 -6.97 4.11 -22.01
CA LEU A 629 -7.57 4.05 -23.34
C LEU A 629 -7.17 5.21 -24.26
N LEU A 630 -6.84 6.37 -23.70
CA LEU A 630 -6.34 7.54 -24.45
C LEU A 630 -4.83 7.45 -24.74
N ILE A 631 -4.13 6.41 -24.25
CA ILE A 631 -2.73 6.16 -24.58
C ILE A 631 -2.65 5.40 -25.91
N ASP A 632 -1.99 6.02 -26.89
CA ASP A 632 -1.73 5.47 -28.23
C ASP A 632 -1.21 4.01 -28.16
N PRO A 633 -1.87 3.04 -28.81
CA PRO A 633 -1.45 1.63 -28.82
C PRO A 633 0.01 1.39 -29.27
N SER A 634 0.58 2.26 -30.10
CA SER A 634 1.95 2.11 -30.57
C SER A 634 3.00 2.20 -29.45
N VAL A 635 2.72 2.84 -28.31
CA VAL A 635 3.69 2.91 -27.20
C VAL A 635 3.93 1.56 -26.52
N ARG A 636 3.04 0.58 -26.77
CA ARG A 636 3.05 -0.77 -26.21
C ARG A 636 3.13 -1.84 -27.31
N ASP A 637 3.73 -1.48 -28.45
CA ASP A 637 3.92 -2.30 -29.65
C ASP A 637 2.62 -2.85 -30.28
N ALA A 638 1.46 -2.29 -29.92
CA ALA A 638 0.16 -2.68 -30.49
C ALA A 638 -0.18 -1.80 -31.70
N SER A 639 -0.35 -2.43 -32.87
CA SER A 639 -0.77 -1.78 -34.12
C SER A 639 -2.03 -2.41 -34.73
N ASP A 640 -2.57 -3.44 -34.07
CA ASP A 640 -3.67 -4.29 -34.52
C ASP A 640 -5.03 -3.92 -33.90
N VAL A 641 -5.03 -2.89 -33.03
CA VAL A 641 -6.17 -2.37 -32.27
C VAL A 641 -6.11 -0.85 -32.19
N ALA A 642 -7.27 -0.21 -32.06
CA ALA A 642 -7.39 1.22 -31.76
C ALA A 642 -8.70 1.48 -31.00
N HIS A 643 -8.64 2.27 -29.94
CA HIS A 643 -9.76 2.58 -29.06
C HIS A 643 -10.32 3.97 -29.36
N GLN A 644 -11.64 4.14 -29.19
CA GLN A 644 -12.28 5.45 -29.27
C GLN A 644 -13.41 5.55 -28.24
N ILE A 645 -13.33 6.55 -27.36
CA ILE A 645 -14.43 6.88 -26.44
C ILE A 645 -15.39 7.83 -27.15
N VAL A 646 -16.64 7.36 -27.34
CA VAL A 646 -17.70 8.12 -28.03
C VAL A 646 -18.95 8.36 -27.18
N ALA A 647 -19.08 7.75 -26.00
CA ALA A 647 -20.13 8.11 -25.04
C ALA A 647 -19.75 7.79 -23.58
N VAL A 648 -20.32 8.58 -22.67
CA VAL A 648 -20.22 8.45 -21.20
C VAL A 648 -21.62 8.64 -20.60
N ALA A 649 -22.01 7.81 -19.62
CA ALA A 649 -23.24 8.00 -18.86
C ALA A 649 -23.03 8.04 -17.34
N SER A 650 -23.87 8.81 -16.66
CA SER A 650 -23.98 8.84 -15.19
C SER A 650 -25.43 8.99 -14.77
N SER A 651 -25.97 7.99 -14.07
CA SER A 651 -27.38 7.95 -13.59
C SER A 651 -27.72 8.95 -12.48
N SER A 652 -26.90 10.00 -12.32
CA SER A 652 -27.15 11.11 -11.38
C SER A 652 -27.46 12.41 -12.11
N SER A 653 -26.87 12.64 -13.29
CA SER A 653 -27.17 13.75 -14.21
C SER A 653 -26.27 13.67 -15.45
N LYS A 654 -26.77 14.20 -16.57
CA LYS A 654 -25.97 14.43 -17.79
C LYS A 654 -24.76 15.34 -17.51
N ALA A 655 -24.93 16.35 -16.66
CA ALA A 655 -23.85 17.23 -16.21
C ALA A 655 -22.69 16.49 -15.54
N LYS A 656 -22.92 15.37 -14.83
CA LYS A 656 -21.83 14.55 -14.27
C LYS A 656 -21.05 13.78 -15.35
N ALA A 657 -21.72 13.33 -16.41
CA ALA A 657 -21.04 12.76 -17.57
C ALA A 657 -20.24 13.82 -18.35
N GLU A 658 -20.78 15.03 -18.52
CA GLU A 658 -20.09 16.17 -19.17
C GLU A 658 -18.84 16.61 -18.36
N GLN A 659 -18.97 16.73 -17.03
CA GLN A 659 -17.84 16.98 -16.12
C GLN A 659 -16.77 15.90 -16.24
N PHE A 660 -17.16 14.62 -16.37
CA PHE A 660 -16.21 13.52 -16.54
C PHE A 660 -15.44 13.60 -17.86
N ILE A 661 -16.14 13.83 -18.99
CA ILE A 661 -15.52 13.98 -20.32
C ILE A 661 -14.48 15.10 -20.31
N ALA A 662 -14.85 16.27 -19.77
CA ALA A 662 -13.95 17.41 -19.65
C ALA A 662 -12.74 17.11 -18.73
N ALA A 663 -12.98 16.54 -17.55
CA ALA A 663 -11.93 16.20 -16.57
C ALA A 663 -11.05 15.00 -16.96
N ARG A 664 -11.23 14.44 -18.16
CA ARG A 664 -10.39 13.40 -18.76
C ARG A 664 -9.68 13.82 -20.04
N GLY A 665 -9.99 15.00 -20.60
CA GLY A 665 -9.37 15.46 -21.85
C GLY A 665 -9.75 14.61 -23.06
N ILE A 666 -10.98 14.07 -23.09
CA ILE A 666 -11.49 13.29 -24.23
C ILE A 666 -11.76 14.28 -25.38
N ASN A 667 -10.75 14.43 -26.25
CA ASN A 667 -10.76 15.37 -27.36
C ASN A 667 -11.50 14.84 -28.62
N THR A 668 -12.07 13.64 -28.55
CA THR A 668 -12.95 13.06 -29.57
C THR A 668 -14.40 13.52 -29.36
N ALA A 669 -15.21 13.48 -30.41
CA ALA A 669 -16.66 13.64 -30.26
C ALA A 669 -17.20 12.53 -29.34
N CYS A 670 -17.69 12.93 -28.17
CA CYS A 670 -18.17 12.04 -27.11
C CYS A 670 -19.51 12.54 -26.56
N SER A 671 -20.54 11.71 -26.66
CA SER A 671 -21.87 11.96 -26.11
C SER A 671 -21.88 11.87 -24.59
N ALA A 672 -22.76 12.63 -23.94
CA ALA A 672 -22.97 12.59 -22.50
C ALA A 672 -24.44 12.27 -22.20
N TYR A 673 -24.69 11.28 -21.34
CA TYR A 673 -26.03 10.81 -20.97
C TYR A 673 -26.27 10.90 -19.46
N GLY A 674 -27.51 11.20 -19.06
CA GLY A 674 -27.92 11.34 -17.65
C GLY A 674 -28.60 10.10 -17.05
N ASP A 675 -28.70 9.05 -17.87
CA ASP A 675 -29.39 7.80 -17.67
C ASP A 675 -28.64 6.72 -18.48
N TYR A 676 -28.97 5.44 -18.26
CA TYR A 676 -28.25 4.33 -18.88
C TYR A 676 -28.97 3.79 -20.12
N GLU A 677 -30.28 3.98 -20.17
CA GLU A 677 -31.20 3.60 -21.22
C GLU A 677 -30.87 4.33 -22.54
N ALA A 678 -30.61 5.64 -22.49
CA ALA A 678 -30.18 6.42 -23.65
C ALA A 678 -28.76 6.08 -24.12
N LEU A 679 -27.86 5.64 -23.22
CA LEU A 679 -26.52 5.18 -23.59
C LEU A 679 -26.58 3.86 -24.36
N VAL A 680 -27.31 2.86 -23.86
CA VAL A 680 -27.42 1.56 -24.53
C VAL A 680 -28.19 1.66 -25.85
N ALA A 681 -29.03 2.69 -26.01
CA ALA A 681 -29.75 2.98 -27.25
C ALA A 681 -28.91 3.71 -28.33
N ASP A 682 -27.75 4.29 -28.01
CA ASP A 682 -26.92 5.02 -28.99
C ASP A 682 -26.36 4.05 -30.06
N PRO A 683 -26.64 4.25 -31.37
CA PRO A 683 -26.15 3.37 -32.43
C PRO A 683 -24.64 3.48 -32.69
N ASN A 684 -23.92 4.43 -32.09
CA ASN A 684 -22.46 4.59 -32.25
C ASN A 684 -21.63 3.70 -31.31
N VAL A 685 -22.30 3.02 -30.38
CA VAL A 685 -21.77 2.22 -29.27
C VAL A 685 -21.59 0.75 -29.67
N ASP A 686 -20.35 0.24 -29.62
CA ASP A 686 -20.06 -1.19 -29.77
C ASP A 686 -19.78 -1.85 -28.38
N VAL A 687 -18.75 -1.31 -27.72
CA VAL A 687 -18.09 -1.66 -26.45
C VAL A 687 -18.56 -1.07 -25.12
N ILE A 688 -19.51 -1.60 -24.35
CA ILE A 688 -19.82 -1.01 -23.02
C ILE A 688 -18.89 -1.55 -21.91
N TYR A 689 -18.11 -0.66 -21.27
CA TYR A 689 -17.43 -0.89 -19.99
C TYR A 689 -18.32 -0.44 -18.82
N VAL A 690 -18.70 -1.39 -17.97
CA VAL A 690 -19.57 -1.19 -16.80
C VAL A 690 -18.72 -1.07 -15.54
N ALA A 691 -18.62 0.14 -14.97
CA ALA A 691 -17.88 0.45 -13.75
C ALA A 691 -18.78 1.14 -12.71
N THR A 692 -19.84 0.45 -12.32
CA THR A 692 -20.74 0.82 -11.23
C THR A 692 -20.38 0.05 -9.95
N PRO A 693 -21.04 0.26 -8.79
CA PRO A 693 -20.85 -0.62 -7.63
C PRO A 693 -21.24 -2.07 -7.96
N HIS A 694 -20.66 -3.06 -7.26
CA HIS A 694 -20.90 -4.49 -7.49
C HIS A 694 -22.40 -4.84 -7.51
N SER A 695 -23.18 -4.26 -6.57
CA SER A 695 -24.64 -4.46 -6.47
C SER A 695 -25.45 -4.04 -7.71
N HIS A 696 -24.84 -3.27 -8.62
CA HIS A 696 -25.47 -2.78 -9.84
C HIS A 696 -24.97 -3.51 -11.11
N HIS A 697 -23.91 -4.33 -11.04
CA HIS A 697 -23.33 -5.00 -12.21
C HIS A 697 -24.37 -5.83 -12.96
N TYR A 698 -25.11 -6.71 -12.27
CA TYR A 698 -26.08 -7.59 -12.91
C TYR A 698 -27.11 -6.84 -13.77
N GLN A 699 -27.79 -5.84 -13.23
CA GLN A 699 -28.79 -5.09 -13.99
C GLN A 699 -28.18 -4.28 -15.14
N ASN A 700 -26.99 -3.69 -14.97
CA ASN A 700 -26.39 -2.79 -15.96
C ASN A 700 -25.77 -3.57 -17.14
N VAL A 701 -25.10 -4.68 -16.85
CA VAL A 701 -24.62 -5.63 -17.88
C VAL A 701 -25.82 -6.23 -18.62
N ARG A 702 -26.89 -6.60 -17.89
CA ARG A 702 -28.11 -7.14 -18.51
C ARG A 702 -28.79 -6.11 -19.42
N LEU A 703 -28.91 -4.85 -19.01
CA LEU A 703 -29.45 -3.76 -19.83
C LEU A 703 -28.66 -3.57 -21.13
N ALA A 704 -27.33 -3.57 -21.06
CA ALA A 704 -26.44 -3.47 -22.21
C ALA A 704 -26.57 -4.67 -23.17
N LEU A 705 -26.56 -5.90 -22.63
CA LEU A 705 -26.76 -7.12 -23.43
C LEU A 705 -28.17 -7.18 -24.04
N GLU A 706 -29.21 -6.81 -23.30
CA GLU A 706 -30.59 -6.77 -23.82
C GLU A 706 -30.73 -5.76 -24.97
N ALA A 707 -30.06 -4.61 -24.89
CA ALA A 707 -29.96 -3.62 -25.97
C ALA A 707 -29.05 -4.05 -27.16
N GLY A 708 -28.37 -5.20 -27.08
CA GLY A 708 -27.54 -5.72 -28.17
C GLY A 708 -26.10 -5.18 -28.17
N LYS A 709 -25.58 -4.71 -27.03
CA LYS A 709 -24.21 -4.21 -26.89
C LYS A 709 -23.28 -5.27 -26.32
N HIS A 710 -22.02 -5.25 -26.74
CA HIS A 710 -20.97 -6.05 -26.12
C HIS A 710 -20.60 -5.44 -24.76
N VAL A 711 -20.09 -6.25 -23.83
CA VAL A 711 -19.82 -5.79 -22.46
C VAL A 711 -18.46 -6.25 -21.91
N LEU A 712 -17.72 -5.30 -21.35
CA LEU A 712 -16.68 -5.51 -20.35
C LEU A 712 -17.24 -5.05 -18.99
N CYS A 713 -17.27 -5.90 -17.98
CA CYS A 713 -17.78 -5.52 -16.65
C CYS A 713 -16.66 -5.50 -15.62
N GLU A 714 -16.62 -4.49 -14.76
CA GLU A 714 -15.72 -4.45 -13.61
C GLU A 714 -15.82 -5.69 -12.72
N LYS A 715 -14.72 -5.95 -12.00
CA LYS A 715 -14.67 -7.01 -10.98
C LYS A 715 -15.41 -6.57 -9.69
N ALA A 716 -15.76 -7.48 -8.78
CA ALA A 716 -16.11 -8.86 -9.07
C ALA A 716 -17.37 -8.88 -9.97
N PHE A 717 -17.44 -9.83 -10.90
CA PHE A 717 -18.39 -9.76 -12.02
C PHE A 717 -19.86 -9.51 -11.63
N THR A 718 -20.38 -10.23 -10.63
CA THR A 718 -21.72 -10.04 -10.03
C THR A 718 -21.66 -10.36 -8.54
N VAL A 719 -22.75 -10.19 -7.78
CA VAL A 719 -22.70 -10.46 -6.31
C VAL A 719 -22.83 -11.96 -5.96
N ASN A 720 -23.30 -12.78 -6.90
CA ASN A 720 -23.37 -14.24 -6.81
C ASN A 720 -23.23 -14.92 -8.18
N ALA A 721 -23.01 -16.24 -8.21
CA ALA A 721 -22.82 -17.02 -9.43
C ALA A 721 -24.12 -17.20 -10.25
N ALA A 722 -25.30 -17.06 -9.65
CA ALA A 722 -26.58 -17.19 -10.35
C ALA A 722 -26.79 -16.02 -11.33
N GLN A 723 -26.49 -14.79 -10.90
CA GLN A 723 -26.46 -13.61 -11.76
C GLN A 723 -25.45 -13.78 -12.91
N THR A 724 -24.20 -14.16 -12.60
CA THR A 724 -23.14 -14.45 -13.60
C THR A 724 -23.63 -15.39 -14.71
N LYS A 725 -24.23 -16.52 -14.33
CA LYS A 725 -24.74 -17.52 -15.28
C LYS A 725 -25.81 -16.94 -16.20
N ILE A 726 -26.74 -16.13 -15.68
CA ILE A 726 -27.80 -15.50 -16.48
C ILE A 726 -27.23 -14.51 -17.51
N LEU A 727 -26.23 -13.72 -17.14
CA LEU A 727 -25.57 -12.78 -18.07
C LEU A 727 -24.88 -13.52 -19.22
N ILE A 728 -24.15 -14.59 -18.91
CA ILE A 728 -23.49 -15.46 -19.89
C ILE A 728 -24.53 -16.11 -20.82
N ASP A 729 -25.64 -16.61 -20.25
CA ASP A 729 -26.76 -17.17 -21.02
C ASP A 729 -27.36 -16.16 -22.00
N ILE A 730 -27.51 -14.88 -21.60
CA ILE A 730 -28.04 -13.81 -22.45
C ILE A 730 -27.01 -13.43 -23.54
N ALA A 731 -25.74 -13.28 -23.20
CA ALA A 731 -24.66 -12.97 -24.13
C ALA A 731 -24.52 -14.05 -25.22
N HIS A 732 -24.53 -15.33 -24.83
CA HIS A 732 -24.55 -16.45 -25.76
C HIS A 732 -25.79 -16.44 -26.66
N LYS A 733 -27.00 -16.31 -26.09
CA LYS A 733 -28.27 -16.28 -26.86
C LYS A 733 -28.38 -15.11 -27.84
N LYS A 734 -27.67 -14.01 -27.60
CA LYS A 734 -27.62 -12.83 -28.47
C LYS A 734 -26.38 -12.73 -29.35
N ASN A 735 -25.45 -13.71 -29.26
CA ASN A 735 -24.16 -13.68 -29.94
C ASN A 735 -23.37 -12.38 -29.67
N LEU A 736 -23.25 -12.03 -28.39
CA LEU A 736 -22.54 -10.84 -27.90
C LEU A 736 -21.29 -11.25 -27.12
N PHE A 737 -20.19 -10.53 -27.32
CA PHE A 737 -19.03 -10.62 -26.45
C PHE A 737 -19.33 -10.12 -25.02
N LEU A 738 -18.84 -10.86 -24.03
CA LEU A 738 -18.95 -10.57 -22.61
C LEU A 738 -17.65 -10.95 -21.89
N MET A 739 -17.11 -10.07 -21.04
CA MET A 739 -15.88 -10.34 -20.26
C MET A 739 -15.91 -9.65 -18.88
N GLU A 740 -15.31 -10.31 -17.89
CA GLU A 740 -14.95 -9.72 -16.59
C GLU A 740 -13.58 -9.01 -16.67
N ALA A 741 -13.50 -7.77 -16.18
CA ALA A 741 -12.34 -6.88 -16.24
C ALA A 741 -11.29 -7.25 -15.18
N VAL A 742 -10.76 -8.47 -15.25
CA VAL A 742 -9.68 -8.94 -14.39
C VAL A 742 -8.33 -8.52 -15.00
N TRP A 743 -8.11 -7.21 -15.16
CA TRP A 743 -6.93 -6.57 -15.77
C TRP A 743 -5.58 -7.22 -15.41
N THR A 744 -5.42 -7.63 -14.16
CA THR A 744 -4.31 -8.42 -13.61
C THR A 744 -3.83 -9.57 -14.51
N ARG A 745 -4.74 -10.20 -15.26
CA ARG A 745 -4.46 -11.36 -16.12
C ARG A 745 -3.74 -10.99 -17.43
N TYR A 746 -3.87 -9.74 -17.89
CA TYR A 746 -3.39 -9.26 -19.18
C TYR A 746 -2.04 -8.52 -19.11
N PHE A 747 -1.53 -8.24 -17.90
CA PHE A 747 -0.15 -7.77 -17.73
C PHE A 747 0.85 -8.78 -18.33
N PRO A 748 1.88 -8.32 -19.07
CA PRO A 748 2.88 -9.21 -19.68
C PRO A 748 3.58 -10.14 -18.68
N LEU A 749 3.79 -9.69 -17.43
CA LEU A 749 4.35 -10.54 -16.38
C LEU A 749 3.42 -11.72 -16.03
N SER A 750 2.11 -11.48 -15.91
CA SER A 750 1.13 -12.52 -15.62
C SER A 750 1.06 -13.56 -16.75
N ILE A 751 1.09 -13.09 -18.01
CA ILE A 751 1.16 -13.97 -19.20
C ILE A 751 2.42 -14.84 -19.14
N GLN A 752 3.60 -14.23 -18.96
CA GLN A 752 4.88 -14.96 -18.85
C GLN A 752 4.88 -15.99 -17.71
N ILE A 753 4.32 -15.65 -16.54
CA ILE A 753 4.22 -16.57 -15.40
C ILE A 753 3.38 -17.80 -15.76
N ARG A 754 2.26 -17.64 -16.47
CA ARG A 754 1.44 -18.77 -16.96
C ARG A 754 2.22 -19.64 -17.94
N GLU A 755 2.94 -19.05 -18.89
CA GLU A 755 3.81 -19.80 -19.81
C GLU A 755 4.96 -20.55 -19.10
N LEU A 756 5.56 -19.97 -18.05
CA LEU A 756 6.64 -20.60 -17.26
C LEU A 756 6.12 -21.82 -16.49
N ILE A 757 4.89 -21.73 -15.95
CA ILE A 757 4.19 -22.85 -15.32
C ILE A 757 3.89 -23.94 -16.35
N GLN A 758 3.30 -23.60 -17.49
CA GLN A 758 2.95 -24.55 -18.55
C GLN A 758 4.18 -25.26 -19.14
N ARG A 759 5.33 -24.57 -19.25
CA ARG A 759 6.64 -25.18 -19.62
C ARG A 759 7.24 -26.05 -18.52
N GLY A 760 6.68 -26.07 -17.31
CA GLY A 760 7.16 -26.88 -16.19
C GLY A 760 8.53 -26.43 -15.65
N GLU A 761 8.85 -25.14 -15.76
CA GLU A 761 10.12 -24.54 -15.30
C GLU A 761 10.35 -24.75 -13.80
N ILE A 762 9.28 -24.60 -12.99
CA ILE A 762 9.27 -24.92 -11.55
C ILE A 762 8.73 -26.33 -11.25
N GLY A 763 8.49 -27.16 -12.29
CA GLY A 763 7.83 -28.46 -12.18
C GLY A 763 6.33 -28.34 -11.90
N GLU A 764 5.70 -29.44 -11.48
CA GLU A 764 4.33 -29.43 -10.95
C GLU A 764 4.20 -28.44 -9.78
N VAL A 765 3.30 -27.48 -9.92
CA VAL A 765 2.93 -26.51 -8.88
C VAL A 765 2.00 -27.17 -7.88
N LEU A 766 2.43 -27.23 -6.62
CA LEU A 766 1.71 -27.91 -5.54
C LEU A 766 1.07 -26.94 -4.54
N ARG A 767 1.60 -25.71 -4.43
CA ARG A 767 1.03 -24.68 -3.54
C ARG A 767 1.13 -23.29 -4.14
N VAL A 768 0.06 -22.52 -3.99
CA VAL A 768 0.05 -21.07 -4.26
C VAL A 768 -0.39 -20.32 -3.02
N LEU A 769 0.31 -19.26 -2.67
CA LEU A 769 -0.07 -18.29 -1.64
C LEU A 769 -0.28 -16.95 -2.35
N ALA A 770 -1.41 -16.29 -2.10
CA ALA A 770 -1.75 -15.01 -2.70
C ALA A 770 -2.42 -14.09 -1.68
N ASP A 771 -1.82 -12.94 -1.41
CA ASP A 771 -2.29 -11.97 -0.41
C ASP A 771 -2.55 -10.60 -1.05
N THR A 772 -3.83 -10.20 -1.09
CA THR A 772 -4.28 -8.89 -1.58
C THR A 772 -4.98 -8.16 -0.44
N SER A 773 -4.16 -7.50 0.38
CA SER A 773 -4.61 -6.85 1.60
C SER A 773 -3.98 -5.47 1.73
N PHE A 774 -4.73 -4.50 2.25
CA PHE A 774 -4.33 -3.10 2.41
C PHE A 774 -4.33 -2.69 3.90
N GLY A 775 -3.67 -1.58 4.22
CA GLY A 775 -3.39 -1.16 5.59
C GLY A 775 -4.28 -0.02 6.10
N ASP A 776 -5.57 -0.01 5.78
CA ASP A 776 -6.44 1.14 6.01
C ASP A 776 -7.10 1.15 7.41
N ASP A 777 -7.17 2.34 8.02
CA ASP A 777 -8.03 2.58 9.18
C ASP A 777 -9.47 2.81 8.69
N VAL A 778 -10.32 1.80 8.86
CA VAL A 778 -11.69 1.75 8.34
C VAL A 778 -12.57 2.85 8.93
N GLU A 779 -12.46 3.04 10.25
CA GLU A 779 -13.24 4.00 11.01
C GLU A 779 -12.89 5.45 10.61
N GLU A 780 -11.59 5.78 10.47
CA GLU A 780 -11.17 7.12 10.07
C GLU A 780 -11.39 7.39 8.58
N LYS A 781 -11.13 6.41 7.70
CA LYS A 781 -11.10 6.61 6.25
C LYS A 781 -12.47 6.48 5.57
N TRP A 782 -13.36 5.61 6.08
CA TRP A 782 -14.55 5.15 5.35
C TRP A 782 -15.87 5.21 6.13
N GLY A 783 -15.84 5.10 7.45
CA GLY A 783 -17.06 4.96 8.25
C GLY A 783 -17.88 3.72 7.84
N THR A 784 -19.20 3.86 7.71
CA THR A 784 -20.12 2.74 7.41
C THR A 784 -20.76 2.78 6.02
N THR A 785 -20.80 3.95 5.36
CA THR A 785 -21.55 4.15 4.11
C THR A 785 -20.72 3.91 2.85
N HIS A 786 -19.39 3.92 2.97
CA HIS A 786 -18.47 3.77 1.84
C HIS A 786 -18.56 2.39 1.18
N ARG A 787 -18.38 2.35 -0.16
CA ARG A 787 -18.54 1.15 -1.00
C ARG A 787 -17.76 -0.09 -0.55
N MET A 788 -16.65 0.09 0.18
CA MET A 788 -15.81 -1.01 0.65
C MET A 788 -16.44 -1.82 1.78
N VAL A 789 -17.34 -1.22 2.56
CA VAL A 789 -17.89 -1.79 3.80
C VAL A 789 -19.41 -1.76 3.87
N ASN A 790 -20.07 -1.13 2.91
CA ASN A 790 -21.53 -1.05 2.83
C ASN A 790 -22.14 -2.31 2.15
N PRO A 791 -22.96 -3.13 2.86
CA PRO A 791 -23.59 -4.32 2.29
C PRO A 791 -24.57 -4.02 1.14
N ASP A 792 -25.23 -2.86 1.13
CA ASP A 792 -26.17 -2.44 0.07
C ASP A 792 -25.47 -2.18 -1.28
N LEU A 793 -24.14 -2.01 -1.23
CA LEU A 793 -23.27 -1.87 -2.40
C LEU A 793 -22.52 -3.17 -2.74
N ALA A 794 -22.79 -4.26 -2.01
CA ALA A 794 -21.98 -5.49 -1.96
C ALA A 794 -20.49 -5.20 -1.70
N GLY A 795 -20.23 -4.40 -0.67
CA GLY A 795 -18.91 -4.22 -0.08
C GLY A 795 -18.39 -5.48 0.63
N GLY A 796 -17.14 -5.45 1.04
CA GLY A 796 -16.42 -6.57 1.66
C GLY A 796 -15.06 -6.81 1.02
N ALA A 797 -14.10 -7.24 1.84
CA ALA A 797 -12.74 -7.55 1.43
C ALA A 797 -12.67 -8.71 0.41
N LEU A 798 -13.64 -9.64 0.42
CA LEU A 798 -13.72 -10.77 -0.51
C LEU A 798 -13.98 -10.34 -1.95
N LEU A 799 -15.03 -9.54 -2.19
CA LEU A 799 -15.43 -9.14 -3.54
C LEU A 799 -14.50 -8.08 -4.12
N ASP A 800 -14.07 -7.09 -3.33
CA ASP A 800 -13.25 -6.00 -3.87
C ASP A 800 -11.77 -6.37 -4.05
N LEU A 801 -11.20 -7.09 -3.08
CA LEU A 801 -9.76 -7.39 -3.02
C LEU A 801 -9.47 -8.89 -3.23
N GLY A 802 -10.26 -9.75 -2.58
CA GLY A 802 -10.10 -11.21 -2.62
C GLY A 802 -10.19 -11.80 -4.02
N ILE A 803 -10.92 -11.14 -4.94
CA ILE A 803 -10.92 -11.45 -6.38
C ILE A 803 -9.50 -11.52 -6.97
N TYR A 804 -8.57 -10.66 -6.54
CA TYR A 804 -7.20 -10.67 -7.05
C TYR A 804 -6.36 -11.82 -6.47
N SER A 805 -6.54 -12.15 -5.19
CA SER A 805 -5.91 -13.32 -4.57
C SER A 805 -6.42 -14.62 -5.18
N LEU A 806 -7.73 -14.71 -5.42
CA LEU A 806 -8.36 -15.80 -6.17
C LEU A 806 -7.86 -15.84 -7.62
N THR A 807 -7.71 -14.68 -8.29
CA THR A 807 -7.14 -14.60 -9.65
C THR A 807 -5.73 -15.20 -9.70
N TRP A 808 -4.86 -14.94 -8.72
CA TRP A 808 -3.54 -15.55 -8.67
C TRP A 808 -3.56 -17.06 -8.42
N VAL A 809 -4.50 -17.56 -7.61
CA VAL A 809 -4.70 -19.01 -7.42
C VAL A 809 -5.26 -19.67 -8.68
N PHE A 810 -6.30 -19.11 -9.29
CA PHE A 810 -6.98 -19.67 -10.46
C PHE A 810 -6.13 -19.56 -11.73
N GLN A 811 -5.55 -18.39 -12.02
CA GLN A 811 -4.73 -18.21 -13.24
C GLN A 811 -3.50 -19.11 -13.25
N THR A 812 -3.07 -19.63 -12.09
CA THR A 812 -1.94 -20.53 -11.94
C THR A 812 -2.39 -21.99 -11.88
N LEU A 813 -3.18 -22.41 -10.88
CA LEU A 813 -3.52 -23.83 -10.65
C LEU A 813 -4.65 -24.38 -11.54
N TYR A 814 -5.54 -23.52 -12.04
CA TYR A 814 -6.72 -23.93 -12.80
C TYR A 814 -6.58 -23.59 -14.29
N HIS A 815 -6.31 -22.32 -14.61
CA HIS A 815 -6.28 -21.83 -16.00
C HIS A 815 -5.15 -22.42 -16.84
N THR A 816 -3.98 -22.70 -16.25
CA THR A 816 -2.84 -23.26 -17.00
C THR A 816 -3.08 -24.69 -17.50
N LEU A 817 -4.06 -25.40 -16.92
CA LEU A 817 -4.50 -26.72 -17.36
C LEU A 817 -5.26 -26.67 -18.69
N PRO A 818 -5.16 -27.71 -19.54
CA PRO A 818 -6.08 -27.92 -20.65
C PRO A 818 -7.54 -27.90 -20.18
N LYS A 819 -8.46 -27.38 -21.00
CA LYS A 819 -9.86 -27.12 -20.60
C LYS A 819 -10.56 -28.39 -20.09
N GLU A 820 -10.25 -29.53 -20.70
CA GLU A 820 -10.79 -30.86 -20.41
C GLU A 820 -10.34 -31.42 -19.03
N GLN A 821 -9.31 -30.80 -18.43
CA GLN A 821 -8.74 -31.20 -17.13
C GLN A 821 -9.11 -30.23 -16.00
N ARG A 822 -9.69 -29.07 -16.33
CA ARG A 822 -10.15 -28.08 -15.35
C ARG A 822 -11.29 -28.65 -14.51
N LYS A 823 -11.18 -28.49 -13.20
CA LYS A 823 -12.15 -28.99 -12.20
C LYS A 823 -12.23 -27.99 -11.05
N PRO A 824 -13.44 -27.71 -10.53
CA PRO A 824 -13.59 -26.79 -9.40
C PRO A 824 -12.85 -27.33 -8.16
N PRO A 825 -12.25 -26.44 -7.34
CA PRO A 825 -11.60 -26.84 -6.10
C PRO A 825 -12.62 -27.15 -4.99
N THR A 826 -12.20 -27.89 -3.97
CA THR A 826 -12.93 -27.91 -2.69
C THR A 826 -12.51 -26.72 -1.84
N VAL A 827 -13.48 -26.07 -1.20
CA VAL A 827 -13.31 -24.78 -0.52
C VAL A 827 -13.48 -24.93 1.00
N SER A 828 -12.52 -24.39 1.75
CA SER A 828 -12.64 -24.15 3.19
C SER A 828 -12.16 -22.73 3.48
N SER A 829 -12.86 -21.99 4.33
CA SER A 829 -12.57 -20.58 4.55
C SER A 829 -12.82 -20.13 5.98
N GLN A 830 -12.18 -19.01 6.35
CA GLN A 830 -12.46 -18.26 7.58
C GLN A 830 -12.65 -16.80 7.20
N MET A 831 -13.75 -16.22 7.70
CA MET A 831 -14.12 -14.82 7.50
C MET A 831 -14.13 -14.09 8.85
N THR A 832 -13.86 -12.79 8.83
CA THR A 832 -14.03 -11.86 9.96
C THR A 832 -14.92 -10.71 9.49
N PRO A 833 -16.15 -10.55 10.02
CA PRO A 833 -17.03 -9.47 9.63
C PRO A 833 -16.59 -8.12 10.24
N TYR A 834 -16.78 -7.05 9.48
CA TYR A 834 -16.60 -5.69 9.96
C TYR A 834 -17.68 -5.34 10.97
N HIS A 835 -17.28 -5.00 12.20
CA HIS A 835 -18.17 -4.91 13.37
C HIS A 835 -19.29 -3.86 13.26
N LEU A 836 -19.16 -2.83 12.41
CA LEU A 836 -20.20 -1.81 12.24
C LEU A 836 -21.24 -2.12 11.15
N THR A 837 -20.95 -3.00 10.18
CA THR A 837 -21.82 -3.21 9.00
C THR A 837 -22.09 -4.67 8.63
N GLY A 838 -21.26 -5.62 9.08
CA GLY A 838 -21.38 -7.03 8.75
C GLY A 838 -20.77 -7.46 7.41
N ALA A 839 -20.35 -6.54 6.53
CA ALA A 839 -19.51 -6.86 5.36
C ALA A 839 -18.15 -7.44 5.80
N ASP A 840 -17.46 -8.25 5.00
CA ASP A 840 -16.21 -8.86 5.49
C ASP A 840 -15.03 -7.88 5.57
N GLU A 841 -14.36 -7.84 6.73
CA GLU A 841 -13.14 -7.05 6.96
C GLU A 841 -11.90 -7.83 6.49
N SER A 842 -11.94 -9.16 6.62
CA SER A 842 -10.89 -10.06 6.18
C SER A 842 -11.42 -11.46 5.92
N THR A 843 -10.91 -12.09 4.88
CA THR A 843 -11.26 -13.45 4.46
C THR A 843 -10.02 -14.21 4.04
N THR A 844 -9.90 -15.45 4.52
CA THR A 844 -8.87 -16.43 4.09
C THR A 844 -9.56 -17.65 3.52
N VAL A 845 -9.15 -18.06 2.31
CA VAL A 845 -9.73 -19.17 1.56
C VAL A 845 -8.63 -20.19 1.23
N LEU A 846 -8.84 -21.43 1.65
CA LEU A 846 -8.08 -22.61 1.22
C LEU A 846 -8.86 -23.32 0.10
N LEU A 847 -8.24 -23.43 -1.07
CA LEU A 847 -8.79 -24.06 -2.27
C LEU A 847 -7.95 -25.30 -2.59
N ASN A 848 -8.51 -26.51 -2.49
CA ASN A 848 -7.81 -27.73 -2.88
C ASN A 848 -8.24 -28.17 -4.28
N PHE A 849 -7.31 -28.17 -5.23
CA PHE A 849 -7.54 -28.60 -6.61
C PHE A 849 -7.21 -30.10 -6.73
N PRO A 850 -8.05 -30.89 -7.45
CA PRO A 850 -7.88 -32.34 -7.56
C PRO A 850 -6.72 -32.77 -8.47
N THR A 851 -5.95 -31.81 -8.98
CA THR A 851 -4.78 -31.99 -9.85
C THR A 851 -3.78 -30.84 -9.62
N SER A 852 -2.65 -30.89 -10.30
CA SER A 852 -1.57 -29.89 -10.31
C SER A 852 -1.14 -29.63 -11.75
N THR A 853 -0.26 -28.65 -11.95
CA THR A 853 0.09 -28.13 -13.28
C THR A 853 1.60 -27.96 -13.43
N PRO A 854 2.23 -28.38 -14.56
CA PRO A 854 1.62 -29.10 -15.67
C PRO A 854 1.37 -30.57 -15.30
N SER A 855 0.15 -31.04 -15.48
CA SER A 855 -0.42 -32.33 -15.04
C SER A 855 0.15 -33.58 -15.73
N ASN A 856 1.28 -33.46 -16.44
CA ASN A 856 1.78 -34.44 -17.42
C ASN A 856 2.41 -35.71 -16.79
N GLY A 857 2.26 -35.92 -15.48
CA GLY A 857 2.69 -37.13 -14.78
C GLY A 857 1.65 -38.26 -14.87
N PRO A 858 2.05 -39.54 -14.75
CA PRO A 858 1.11 -40.66 -14.72
C PRO A 858 0.20 -40.66 -13.46
N HIS A 859 0.59 -39.93 -12.42
CA HIS A 859 -0.13 -39.75 -11.17
C HIS A 859 -0.07 -38.26 -10.78
N PRO A 860 -0.90 -37.38 -11.37
CA PRO A 860 -0.84 -35.94 -11.09
C PRO A 860 -1.13 -35.68 -9.61
N HIS A 861 -0.27 -34.87 -8.98
CA HIS A 861 -0.44 -34.51 -7.57
C HIS A 861 -1.66 -33.60 -7.37
N GLN A 862 -2.28 -33.62 -6.19
CA GLN A 862 -3.20 -32.55 -5.77
C GLN A 862 -2.40 -31.26 -5.47
N SER A 863 -3.00 -30.10 -5.72
CA SER A 863 -2.43 -28.79 -5.41
C SER A 863 -3.38 -27.95 -4.57
N HIS A 864 -2.88 -26.95 -3.84
CA HIS A 864 -3.74 -26.07 -3.06
C HIS A 864 -3.35 -24.59 -3.15
N GLY A 865 -4.35 -23.72 -3.28
CA GLY A 865 -4.22 -22.28 -3.16
C GLY A 865 -4.64 -21.80 -1.78
N VAL A 866 -3.92 -20.82 -1.24
CA VAL A 866 -4.38 -20.00 -0.11
C VAL A 866 -4.52 -18.57 -0.61
N ALA A 867 -5.75 -18.11 -0.75
CA ALA A 867 -6.11 -16.74 -1.11
C ALA A 867 -6.47 -15.97 0.17
N MET A 868 -5.81 -14.83 0.39
CA MET A 868 -5.96 -14.00 1.60
C MET A 868 -6.33 -12.57 1.20
N THR A 869 -7.18 -11.95 2.00
CA THR A 869 -7.59 -10.55 1.88
C THR A 869 -7.91 -9.97 3.26
N ASN A 870 -7.51 -8.73 3.49
CA ASN A 870 -7.72 -7.96 4.72
C ASN A 870 -7.71 -6.46 4.39
N ILE A 871 -8.63 -5.72 5.03
CA ILE A 871 -8.78 -4.28 4.82
C ILE A 871 -7.84 -3.43 5.69
N ARG A 872 -7.39 -3.96 6.84
CA ARG A 872 -6.56 -3.26 7.86
C ARG A 872 -5.08 -3.63 7.86
N VAL A 873 -4.71 -4.78 7.29
CA VAL A 873 -3.34 -5.32 7.30
C VAL A 873 -2.79 -5.35 5.88
N SER A 874 -1.84 -4.46 5.56
CA SER A 874 -1.21 -4.47 4.23
C SER A 874 -0.31 -5.70 4.05
N ALA A 875 -0.36 -6.32 2.86
CA ALA A 875 0.60 -7.34 2.45
C ALA A 875 2.03 -6.76 2.24
N ASP A 876 2.13 -5.44 2.00
CA ASP A 876 3.40 -4.71 1.91
C ASP A 876 3.28 -3.33 2.60
N PRO A 877 3.34 -3.25 3.94
CA PRO A 877 3.04 -2.04 4.72
C PRO A 877 3.97 -0.86 4.52
N ASP A 878 5.06 -1.01 3.76
CA ASP A 878 5.99 0.07 3.43
C ASP A 878 6.01 0.43 1.94
N GLU A 879 5.23 -0.25 1.10
CA GLU A 879 5.12 -0.02 -0.36
C GLU A 879 6.47 -0.08 -1.11
N LYS A 880 7.45 -0.86 -0.62
CA LYS A 880 8.77 -1.06 -1.26
C LYS A 880 9.10 -2.54 -1.51
N GLY A 881 8.17 -3.44 -1.25
CA GLY A 881 8.37 -4.89 -1.28
C GLY A 881 9.24 -5.41 -0.13
N SER A 882 9.36 -4.67 0.98
CA SER A 882 10.24 -5.02 2.10
C SER A 882 9.73 -6.23 2.88
N SER A 883 8.40 -6.44 2.93
CA SER A 883 7.78 -7.62 3.53
C SER A 883 8.04 -8.91 2.73
N GLY A 884 8.43 -8.79 1.46
CA GLY A 884 8.63 -9.91 0.55
C GLY A 884 7.61 -9.91 -0.60
N PRO A 885 7.40 -11.08 -1.24
CA PRO A 885 6.45 -11.22 -2.35
C PRO A 885 5.02 -11.44 -1.86
N SER A 886 4.08 -10.69 -2.41
CA SER A 886 2.64 -10.81 -2.16
C SER A 886 2.05 -12.11 -2.73
N ILE A 887 2.64 -12.64 -3.81
CA ILE A 887 2.27 -13.92 -4.43
C ILE A 887 3.46 -14.89 -4.46
N ARG A 888 3.24 -16.15 -4.07
CA ARG A 888 4.25 -17.22 -4.11
C ARG A 888 3.67 -18.49 -4.72
N ILE A 889 4.26 -18.93 -5.82
CA ILE A 889 3.83 -20.06 -6.65
C ILE A 889 4.90 -21.14 -6.54
N GLN A 890 4.64 -22.24 -5.81
CA GLN A 890 5.63 -23.24 -5.42
C GLN A 890 5.43 -24.57 -6.14
N GLY A 891 6.48 -25.08 -6.79
CA GLY A 891 6.49 -26.38 -7.45
C GLY A 891 7.73 -27.25 -7.14
N ILE A 892 7.71 -28.49 -7.60
CA ILE A 892 8.70 -29.52 -7.21
C ILE A 892 10.16 -29.25 -7.64
N LYS A 893 10.38 -28.33 -8.59
CA LYS A 893 11.70 -27.87 -9.06
C LYS A 893 12.05 -26.43 -8.64
N GLY A 894 11.14 -25.66 -8.05
CA GLY A 894 11.41 -24.26 -7.70
C GLY A 894 10.17 -23.44 -7.33
N GLU A 895 10.32 -22.12 -7.30
CA GLU A 895 9.29 -21.17 -6.89
C GLU A 895 9.30 -19.93 -7.79
N ILE A 896 8.12 -19.41 -8.13
CA ILE A 896 7.95 -18.06 -8.68
C ILE A 896 7.43 -17.16 -7.57
N GLN A 897 8.06 -16.00 -7.38
CA GLN A 897 7.69 -14.97 -6.40
C GLN A 897 7.31 -13.69 -7.15
N VAL A 898 6.12 -13.15 -6.93
CA VAL A 898 5.65 -11.90 -7.56
C VAL A 898 5.64 -10.78 -6.51
N TYR A 899 6.05 -9.58 -6.92
CA TYR A 899 6.17 -8.41 -6.08
C TYR A 899 5.46 -7.20 -6.69
N GLY A 900 5.19 -6.20 -5.84
CA GLY A 900 4.25 -5.13 -6.12
C GLY A 900 2.83 -5.54 -5.72
N PRO A 901 1.83 -4.67 -5.93
CA PRO A 901 0.44 -4.97 -5.62
C PRO A 901 -0.09 -6.14 -6.47
N PRO A 902 -0.80 -7.13 -5.92
CA PRO A 902 -1.32 -8.28 -6.67
C PRO A 902 -2.12 -7.94 -7.93
N PHE A 903 -2.90 -6.86 -7.90
CA PHE A 903 -3.70 -6.41 -9.02
C PHE A 903 -2.87 -5.80 -10.16
N ARG A 904 -1.67 -5.30 -9.85
CA ARG A 904 -0.75 -4.63 -10.78
C ARG A 904 0.69 -5.13 -10.51
N PRO A 905 1.03 -6.37 -10.92
CA PRO A 905 2.33 -6.96 -10.63
C PRO A 905 3.46 -6.16 -11.28
N GLU A 906 4.52 -5.87 -10.52
CA GLU A 906 5.62 -5.01 -10.99
C GLU A 906 6.87 -5.79 -11.37
N ARG A 907 7.14 -6.93 -10.71
CA ARG A 907 8.28 -7.81 -11.02
C ARG A 907 8.07 -9.21 -10.49
N TYR A 908 8.73 -10.21 -11.08
CA TYR A 908 8.79 -11.55 -10.52
C TYR A 908 10.22 -12.12 -10.45
N ARG A 909 10.44 -13.06 -9.53
CA ARG A 909 11.65 -13.86 -9.41
C ARG A 909 11.34 -15.33 -9.64
N ILE A 910 12.21 -16.03 -10.36
CA ILE A 910 12.21 -17.50 -10.46
C ILE A 910 13.36 -18.02 -9.60
N ILE A 911 13.05 -18.81 -8.57
CA ILE A 911 14.01 -19.40 -7.64
C ILE A 911 14.04 -20.92 -7.86
N PRO A 912 15.05 -21.46 -8.57
CA PRO A 912 15.16 -22.91 -8.74
C PRO A 912 15.58 -23.60 -7.43
N LYS A 913 15.25 -24.90 -7.34
CA LYS A 913 15.70 -25.80 -6.27
C LYS A 913 17.23 -25.79 -6.18
N LYS A 914 17.77 -25.93 -4.95
CA LYS A 914 19.21 -25.88 -4.68
C LYS A 914 20.01 -26.77 -5.64
N GLY A 915 20.86 -26.15 -6.46
CA GLY A 915 21.71 -26.83 -7.45
C GLY A 915 21.11 -26.99 -8.85
N ALA A 916 19.85 -26.61 -9.09
CA ALA A 916 19.16 -26.77 -10.37
C ALA A 916 19.22 -25.53 -11.30
N GLY A 917 19.88 -24.44 -10.88
CA GLY A 917 20.05 -23.22 -11.69
C GLY A 917 20.35 -21.99 -10.84
N GLU A 918 20.30 -20.81 -11.46
CA GLU A 918 20.43 -19.51 -10.80
C GLU A 918 19.06 -18.80 -10.65
N ILE A 919 18.96 -17.87 -9.69
CA ILE A 919 17.77 -17.05 -9.50
C ILE A 919 17.68 -16.05 -10.66
N ARG A 920 16.58 -16.08 -11.40
CA ARG A 920 16.22 -15.09 -12.44
C ARG A 920 15.27 -14.05 -11.87
N GLU A 921 15.36 -12.80 -12.31
CA GLU A 921 14.42 -11.72 -11.95
C GLU A 921 14.02 -10.96 -13.22
N VAL A 922 12.74 -10.63 -13.34
CA VAL A 922 12.14 -9.92 -14.48
C VAL A 922 11.31 -8.75 -13.95
N GLN A 923 11.66 -7.54 -14.38
CA GLN A 923 10.95 -6.31 -14.07
C GLN A 923 9.91 -6.03 -15.17
N GLY A 924 8.70 -5.66 -14.79
CA GLY A 924 7.65 -5.19 -15.69
C GLY A 924 7.85 -3.73 -16.09
N SER A 925 7.53 -3.42 -17.34
CA SER A 925 7.41 -2.07 -17.86
C SER A 925 5.94 -1.68 -17.97
N PHE A 926 5.62 -0.41 -17.70
CA PHE A 926 4.29 0.16 -17.96
C PHE A 926 4.42 1.28 -19.02
N PRO A 927 4.39 0.95 -20.32
CA PRO A 927 4.54 1.95 -21.39
C PRO A 927 3.49 3.06 -21.35
N GLY A 928 3.82 4.21 -21.93
CA GLY A 928 2.99 5.42 -21.90
C GLY A 928 2.80 6.05 -20.51
N LYS A 929 3.37 5.47 -19.43
CA LYS A 929 3.05 5.74 -18.02
C LYS A 929 1.61 5.38 -17.61
N GLY A 930 0.96 4.47 -18.33
CA GLY A 930 -0.38 4.00 -17.95
C GLY A 930 -0.39 3.11 -16.70
N HIS A 931 -1.59 2.67 -16.33
CA HIS A 931 -1.84 1.80 -15.20
C HIS A 931 -1.70 0.32 -15.58
N GLY A 932 -2.03 -0.01 -16.84
CA GLY A 932 -2.01 -1.34 -17.44
C GLY A 932 -3.39 -1.83 -17.88
N MET A 933 -4.47 -1.09 -17.63
CA MET A 933 -5.84 -1.48 -18.00
C MET A 933 -6.02 -1.51 -19.52
N TYR A 934 -5.22 -0.76 -20.28
CA TYR A 934 -5.23 -0.84 -21.74
C TYR A 934 -4.95 -2.26 -22.29
N TRP A 935 -4.28 -3.15 -21.54
CA TRP A 935 -4.03 -4.52 -22.02
C TRP A 935 -5.29 -5.38 -22.07
N GLU A 936 -6.24 -5.16 -21.15
CA GLU A 936 -7.54 -5.85 -21.20
C GLU A 936 -8.45 -5.24 -22.26
N ALA A 937 -8.39 -3.92 -22.46
CA ALA A 937 -9.10 -3.24 -23.52
C ALA A 937 -8.60 -3.68 -24.91
N ASP A 938 -7.28 -3.86 -25.07
CA ASP A 938 -6.69 -4.45 -26.27
C ASP A 938 -7.19 -5.89 -26.50
N GLU A 939 -7.35 -6.73 -25.46
CA GLU A 939 -7.92 -8.07 -25.61
C GLU A 939 -9.40 -8.02 -26.02
N VAL A 940 -10.21 -7.16 -25.42
CA VAL A 940 -11.61 -6.93 -25.84
C VAL A 940 -11.66 -6.51 -27.30
N ALA A 941 -10.79 -5.59 -27.73
CA ALA A 941 -10.74 -5.13 -29.12
C ALA A 941 -10.31 -6.24 -30.09
N ARG A 942 -9.37 -7.13 -29.70
CA ARG A 942 -8.99 -8.32 -30.47
C ARG A 942 -10.13 -9.32 -30.55
N CYS A 943 -10.77 -9.64 -29.43
CA CYS A 943 -11.90 -10.56 -29.39
C CYS A 943 -13.05 -10.11 -30.29
N LEU A 944 -13.39 -8.81 -30.28
CA LEU A 944 -14.44 -8.25 -31.13
C LEU A 944 -14.06 -8.21 -32.61
N ARG A 945 -12.82 -7.84 -32.93
CA ARG A 945 -12.29 -7.90 -34.30
C ARG A 945 -12.31 -9.32 -34.87
N ASP A 946 -12.00 -10.31 -34.02
CA ASP A 946 -11.86 -11.72 -34.40
C ASP A 946 -13.16 -12.52 -34.20
N GLY A 947 -14.27 -11.87 -33.82
CA GLY A 947 -15.61 -12.46 -33.71
C GLY A 947 -15.84 -13.40 -32.51
N LYS A 948 -15.01 -13.32 -31.46
CA LYS A 948 -15.12 -14.14 -30.24
C LYS A 948 -16.25 -13.64 -29.33
N LEU A 949 -16.84 -14.56 -28.55
CA LEU A 949 -17.85 -14.25 -27.52
C LEU A 949 -17.26 -14.14 -26.10
N GLU A 950 -16.12 -14.80 -25.85
CA GLU A 950 -15.39 -14.76 -24.58
C GLU A 950 -13.89 -14.53 -24.83
N SER A 951 -13.18 -14.07 -23.81
CA SER A 951 -11.71 -13.98 -23.83
C SER A 951 -11.09 -15.34 -23.50
N GLU A 952 -10.06 -15.73 -24.24
CA GLU A 952 -9.27 -16.92 -23.88
C GLU A 952 -8.47 -16.69 -22.60
N GLY A 953 -8.12 -15.44 -22.27
CA GLY A 953 -7.45 -15.06 -21.03
C GLY A 953 -8.36 -15.04 -19.81
N MET A 954 -9.66 -14.77 -19.98
CA MET A 954 -10.68 -14.85 -18.93
C MET A 954 -11.99 -15.48 -19.46
N PRO A 955 -12.06 -16.83 -19.51
CA PRO A 955 -13.24 -17.54 -20.01
C PRO A 955 -14.45 -17.44 -19.07
N TRP A 956 -15.65 -17.52 -19.63
CA TRP A 956 -16.94 -17.53 -18.91
C TRP A 956 -17.02 -18.64 -17.85
N GLU A 957 -16.46 -19.81 -18.16
CA GLU A 957 -16.30 -20.94 -17.24
C GLU A 957 -15.56 -20.54 -15.96
N GLU A 958 -14.50 -19.74 -16.08
CA GLU A 958 -13.64 -19.38 -14.96
C GLU A 958 -14.28 -18.29 -14.07
N SER A 959 -14.98 -17.31 -14.65
CA SER A 959 -15.81 -16.36 -13.88
C SER A 959 -16.93 -17.07 -13.13
N ILE A 960 -17.59 -18.07 -13.74
CA ILE A 960 -18.60 -18.89 -13.05
C ILE A 960 -17.98 -19.59 -11.83
N VAL A 961 -16.88 -20.33 -12.00
CA VAL A 961 -16.29 -21.11 -10.90
C VAL A 961 -15.69 -20.22 -9.81
N ILE A 962 -15.12 -19.05 -10.15
CA ILE A 962 -14.66 -18.06 -9.16
C ILE A 962 -15.85 -17.53 -8.34
N MET A 963 -16.98 -17.21 -8.98
CA MET A 963 -18.17 -16.76 -8.26
C MET A 963 -18.82 -17.87 -7.43
N GLU A 964 -18.79 -19.12 -7.87
CA GLU A 964 -19.23 -20.28 -7.07
C GLU A 964 -18.35 -20.48 -5.82
N VAL A 965 -17.04 -20.26 -5.94
CA VAL A 965 -16.13 -20.23 -4.79
C VAL A 965 -16.49 -19.07 -3.86
N MET A 966 -16.74 -17.86 -4.37
CA MET A 966 -17.16 -16.73 -3.53
C MET A 966 -18.47 -17.00 -2.80
N ASP A 967 -19.48 -17.57 -3.46
CA ASP A 967 -20.76 -17.93 -2.83
C ASP A 967 -20.57 -18.95 -1.69
N GLU A 968 -19.74 -19.99 -1.88
CA GLU A 968 -19.42 -20.95 -0.81
C GLU A 968 -18.63 -20.29 0.34
N VAL A 969 -17.71 -19.37 0.06
CA VAL A 969 -16.96 -18.61 1.08
C VAL A 969 -17.89 -17.69 1.88
N ARG A 970 -18.78 -16.94 1.23
CA ARG A 970 -19.77 -16.08 1.90
C ARG A 970 -20.70 -16.91 2.79
N LYS A 971 -21.19 -18.04 2.27
CA LYS A 971 -22.00 -19.04 3.01
C LYS A 971 -21.27 -19.62 4.22
N GLN A 972 -19.98 -19.95 4.12
CA GLN A 972 -19.16 -20.43 5.24
C GLN A 972 -18.89 -19.33 6.28
N GLY A 973 -18.70 -18.09 5.84
CA GLY A 973 -18.53 -16.92 6.71
C GLY A 973 -19.81 -16.37 7.34
N GLY A 974 -21.00 -16.79 6.86
CA GLY A 974 -22.30 -16.25 7.28
C GLY A 974 -22.65 -14.88 6.68
N LEU A 975 -21.93 -14.44 5.63
CA LEU A 975 -22.18 -13.18 4.94
C LEU A 975 -23.28 -13.36 3.89
N THR A 976 -24.34 -12.58 4.03
CA THR A 976 -25.42 -12.42 3.03
C THR A 976 -25.62 -10.95 2.74
N TYR A 977 -25.83 -10.60 1.46
CA TYR A 977 -26.20 -9.24 1.07
C TYR A 977 -27.73 -9.06 1.03
N PRO A 978 -28.26 -7.82 0.96
CA PRO A 978 -29.70 -7.59 0.84
C PRO A 978 -30.33 -8.34 -0.34
N GLN A 979 -31.48 -8.98 -0.12
CA GLN A 979 -32.15 -9.81 -1.13
C GLN A 979 -32.42 -9.05 -2.44
N GLN A 980 -32.66 -7.74 -2.37
CA GLN A 980 -32.90 -6.88 -3.53
C GLN A 980 -31.67 -6.74 -4.46
N ILE A 981 -30.45 -7.02 -3.96
CA ILE A 981 -29.21 -7.00 -4.75
C ILE A 981 -28.70 -8.40 -5.09
N GLU A 982 -29.05 -9.42 -4.29
CA GLU A 982 -28.75 -10.83 -4.62
C GLU A 982 -29.75 -11.46 -5.60
N SER A 983 -30.94 -10.89 -5.78
CA SER A 983 -31.95 -11.47 -6.67
C SER A 983 -31.47 -11.61 -8.12
N THR A 984 -32.06 -12.58 -8.83
CA THR A 984 -31.94 -12.75 -10.28
C THR A 984 -33.09 -12.11 -11.06
N ASP A 985 -34.10 -11.58 -10.36
CA ASP A 985 -35.18 -10.79 -10.97
C ASP A 985 -34.62 -9.56 -11.71
N TYR A 986 -35.37 -9.04 -12.68
CA TYR A 986 -34.94 -7.89 -13.47
C TYR A 986 -36.14 -7.01 -13.88
N PRO A 987 -36.07 -5.68 -13.71
CA PRO A 987 -34.98 -4.94 -13.05
C PRO A 987 -34.85 -5.28 -11.55
N LEU A 988 -33.67 -5.02 -10.98
CA LEU A 988 -33.46 -5.10 -9.53
C LEU A 988 -34.17 -3.92 -8.83
N GLN A 989 -34.47 -4.09 -7.54
CA GLN A 989 -35.09 -3.04 -6.71
C GLN A 989 -34.00 -2.36 -5.85
N LEU A 990 -33.21 -1.49 -6.49
CA LEU A 990 -32.01 -0.84 -5.91
C LEU A 990 -32.28 0.56 -5.32
#